data_AF-A0A7Y6X4L3-F1
#
_entry.id   AF-A0A7Y6X4L3-F1
#
_cell.length_a   1.000
_cell.length_b   1.000
_cell.length_c   1.000
_cell.angle_alpha   90.00
_cell.angle_beta   90.00
_cell.angle_gamma   90.00
#
_symmetry.space_group_name_H-M   'P 1'
#
loop_
_entity.id
_entity.type
_entity.pdbx_description
1 polymer ?
#
loop_
_entity_poly.entity_id
_entity_poly.type
_entity_poly.pdbx_seq_one_letter_code
_entity_poly.pdbx_strand_id
1 'polypeptide(L)'
;MDSQVSNAIISRLRVGTITHVRISGVIDETFPLTSASPELSGLLVVDLGQVERISSFGVRRWIEFAAKLPQGALGLYVVHAPPVIVDQLNMVEGFAGVARVLSVLAPYTCRACNEDRLRLVNLLDEAQVIAEERAPDHACPVCQGPLEFADLPGEFFDYARRQQFGQVDPVVMRYLRASMPAEQPELTQHLKIIQDDITYITLASALKGDLNVRRLASGLEGRVGFDFSHVSAVEPEALPKLEQVLETAAQGAHVALCRVPPPALAVLARSAKVLPVRLATLWLPCDCRNCGQVSHQRLQAADYLAKLRAQAAGVDVPCPICGGNARVPHMPQLQGLLARLQLTDRPLEELEALETRALSQYLFGATNIDPAARQGASTDISNSLGSTKLNIIRRLGQGGMAEVFLAKQVGVKGFEKFLVMKKILPQFAENPEFVDMLFAEARANARLTHPNVVQTFDVGVSDGVAYILMEYVRGPDLKKLVIELRRKGLALPLEHALRIVAEVAAGLHYAHAYVDPAGTPHPVVHRDVSPHNVLISLDGAIKLSDFGIAKVAGEEHTQAGVLKGKISYISPEAASGRALDARNDVFALGVVLFELLTGTLPFRRDHDAATLQAIVRDPAPVPSQLKPNIPQDVSDLILRALVKDPARRTPSAAALREEIEAVMAHHRLNSSPAAVAQFFRDTLGDRLVEFAPSAISGTGSHPRPVPSGTGSGNVGGGEMSAPMDGRTPSRGSVPVAGSRPGMGGSGGLPRPGPPVPPPPPRPMG
;
A
#
# COMPACT_ATOMS: atom_id res chain seq x y z
N MET A 1 6.79 3.27 34.33
CA MET A 1 5.83 2.30 33.77
C MET A 1 5.17 3.01 32.62
N ASP A 2 5.63 2.74 31.41
CA ASP A 2 5.30 3.56 30.25
C ASP A 2 3.91 3.23 29.75
N SER A 3 3.07 4.25 29.59
CA SER A 3 1.76 4.12 28.97
C SER A 3 1.94 3.91 27.46
N GLN A 4 2.01 2.65 27.03
CA GLN A 4 1.91 2.32 25.61
C GLN A 4 0.59 2.88 25.06
N VAL A 5 0.69 3.73 24.04
CA VAL A 5 -0.47 4.25 23.32
C VAL A 5 -1.01 3.13 22.43
N SER A 6 -2.30 2.81 22.59
CA SER A 6 -2.97 1.80 21.77
C SER A 6 -3.06 2.22 20.31
N ASN A 7 -2.69 1.32 19.38
CA ASN A 7 -2.86 1.54 17.94
C ASN A 7 -4.32 1.34 17.47
N ALA A 8 -5.17 0.74 18.32
CA ALA A 8 -6.61 0.72 18.16
C ALA A 8 -7.23 1.94 18.87
N ILE A 9 -7.99 2.75 18.13
CA ILE A 9 -8.83 3.82 18.68
C ILE A 9 -10.20 3.22 18.98
N ILE A 10 -10.70 3.47 20.19
CA ILE A 10 -11.97 2.91 20.66
C ILE A 10 -12.89 4.05 21.09
N SER A 11 -14.02 4.17 20.43
CA SER A 11 -15.10 5.08 20.81
C SER A 11 -16.30 4.27 21.30
N ARG A 12 -17.06 4.83 22.25
CA ARG A 12 -18.15 4.13 22.91
C ARG A 12 -19.36 5.04 23.04
N LEU A 13 -20.53 4.53 22.69
CA LEU A 13 -21.82 5.21 22.79
C LEU A 13 -22.79 4.28 23.53
N ARG A 14 -23.42 4.77 24.60
CA ARG A 14 -24.45 4.02 25.32
C ARG A 14 -25.83 4.54 24.95
N VAL A 15 -26.69 3.65 24.46
CA VAL A 15 -28.08 3.95 24.08
C VAL A 15 -29.00 3.02 24.87
N GLY A 16 -29.47 3.50 26.02
CA GLY A 16 -30.27 2.70 26.96
C GLY A 16 -29.51 1.48 27.47
N THR A 17 -30.00 0.28 27.13
CA THR A 17 -29.38 -1.01 27.47
C THR A 17 -28.28 -1.44 26.49
N ILE A 18 -28.09 -0.74 25.37
CA ILE A 18 -27.05 -1.06 24.38
C ILE A 18 -25.79 -0.23 24.65
N THR A 19 -24.65 -0.91 24.63
CA THR A 19 -23.32 -0.28 24.55
C THR A 19 -22.76 -0.56 23.16
N HIS A 20 -22.66 0.47 22.33
CA HIS A 20 -22.03 0.40 21.01
C HIS A 20 -20.57 0.82 21.12
N VAL A 21 -19.65 -0.07 20.76
CA VAL A 21 -18.21 0.15 20.74
C VAL A 21 -17.73 0.13 19.30
N ARG A 22 -17.18 1.24 18.81
CA ARG A 22 -16.55 1.30 17.49
C ARG A 22 -15.03 1.26 17.63
N ILE A 23 -14.40 0.37 16.89
CA ILE A 23 -12.95 0.13 16.90
C ILE A 23 -12.40 0.55 15.53
N SER A 24 -11.33 1.34 15.54
CA SER A 24 -10.64 1.77 14.32
C SER A 24 -9.12 1.71 14.45
N GLY A 25 -8.42 1.62 13.32
CA GLY A 25 -6.97 1.45 13.28
C GLY A 25 -6.55 -0.02 13.35
N VAL A 26 -5.51 -0.34 14.14
CA VAL A 26 -4.89 -1.68 14.14
C VAL A 26 -5.15 -2.40 15.47
N ILE A 27 -5.70 -3.62 15.40
CA ILE A 27 -5.82 -4.51 16.56
C ILE A 27 -4.50 -5.30 16.70
N ASP A 28 -3.74 -5.03 17.78
CA ASP A 28 -2.44 -5.67 18.03
C ASP A 28 -2.25 -6.02 19.53
N GLU A 29 -1.01 -6.26 19.97
CA GLU A 29 -0.67 -6.56 21.38
C GLU A 29 -1.14 -5.48 22.39
N THR A 30 -1.31 -4.23 21.92
CA THR A 30 -1.77 -3.08 22.71
C THR A 30 -3.29 -2.97 22.83
N PHE A 31 -4.05 -3.87 22.18
CA PHE A 31 -5.51 -3.84 22.17
C PHE A 31 -6.10 -3.81 23.60
N PRO A 32 -6.82 -2.74 23.99
CA PRO A 32 -7.09 -2.44 25.41
C PRO A 32 -8.42 -3.00 25.93
N LEU A 33 -9.25 -3.63 25.10
CA LEU A 33 -10.50 -4.27 25.56
C LEU A 33 -10.21 -5.65 26.14
N THR A 34 -10.77 -5.92 27.32
CA THR A 34 -10.73 -7.24 27.96
C THR A 34 -12.13 -7.59 28.46
N SER A 35 -12.40 -8.88 28.70
CA SER A 35 -13.66 -9.33 29.31
C SER A 35 -13.84 -8.85 30.76
N ALA A 36 -12.79 -8.30 31.38
CA ALA A 36 -12.83 -7.69 32.71
C ALA A 36 -13.13 -6.17 32.71
N SER A 37 -13.29 -5.52 31.55
CA SER A 37 -13.59 -4.07 31.46
C SER A 37 -14.96 -3.74 32.08
N PRO A 38 -15.03 -3.08 33.26
CA PRO A 38 -16.28 -2.94 34.03
C PRO A 38 -17.28 -1.96 33.40
N GLU A 39 -16.85 -1.12 32.46
CA GLU A 39 -17.74 -0.25 31.70
C GLU A 39 -18.65 -0.99 30.68
N LEU A 40 -18.34 -2.24 30.33
CA LEU A 40 -19.04 -3.00 29.28
C LEU A 40 -20.24 -3.77 29.85
N SER A 41 -21.40 -3.12 29.88
CA SER A 41 -22.65 -3.70 30.41
C SER A 41 -23.80 -3.64 29.41
N GLY A 42 -24.78 -4.55 29.58
CA GLY A 42 -25.96 -4.66 28.72
C GLY A 42 -25.71 -5.39 27.41
N LEU A 43 -26.39 -4.98 26.34
CA LEU A 43 -26.25 -5.57 25.01
C LEU A 43 -25.10 -4.88 24.27
N LEU A 44 -24.02 -5.61 23.99
CA LEU A 44 -22.79 -5.06 23.43
C LEU A 44 -22.78 -5.22 21.91
N VAL A 45 -22.69 -4.11 21.17
CA VAL A 45 -22.53 -4.06 19.71
C VAL A 45 -21.12 -3.55 19.41
N VAL A 46 -20.32 -4.32 18.67
CA VAL A 46 -18.95 -3.97 18.29
C VAL A 46 -18.89 -3.73 16.79
N ASP A 47 -18.63 -2.49 16.40
CA ASP A 47 -18.45 -2.05 15.02
C ASP A 47 -16.97 -2.10 14.64
N LEU A 48 -16.64 -2.98 13.70
CA LEU A 48 -15.29 -3.24 13.21
C LEU A 48 -15.02 -2.61 11.84
N GLY A 49 -15.97 -1.86 11.27
CA GLY A 49 -15.88 -1.35 9.88
C GLY A 49 -14.75 -0.36 9.60
N GLN A 50 -14.00 0.05 10.63
CA GLN A 50 -12.83 0.93 10.54
C GLN A 50 -11.53 0.25 11.01
N VAL A 51 -11.54 -1.06 11.22
CA VAL A 51 -10.33 -1.85 11.52
C VAL A 51 -9.54 -2.06 10.22
N GLU A 52 -8.34 -1.51 10.17
CA GLU A 52 -7.46 -1.53 9.00
C GLU A 52 -6.69 -2.86 8.91
N ARG A 53 -6.30 -3.44 10.07
CA ARG A 53 -5.50 -4.66 10.17
C ARG A 53 -5.59 -5.27 11.56
N ILE A 54 -5.36 -6.58 11.65
CA ILE A 54 -5.14 -7.30 12.91
C ILE A 54 -3.76 -8.00 12.89
N SER A 55 -3.00 -7.90 13.98
CA SER A 55 -1.69 -8.58 14.15
C SER A 55 -1.87 -9.96 14.78
N SER A 56 -0.89 -10.87 14.65
CA SER A 56 -0.95 -12.19 15.29
C SER A 56 -1.06 -12.13 16.83
N PHE A 57 -0.59 -11.05 17.46
CA PHE A 57 -0.83 -10.80 18.88
C PHE A 57 -2.23 -10.20 19.12
N GLY A 58 -2.69 -9.32 18.22
CA GLY A 58 -4.05 -8.80 18.20
C GLY A 58 -5.12 -9.88 18.08
N VAL A 59 -4.90 -10.92 17.26
CA VAL A 59 -5.78 -12.10 17.18
C VAL A 59 -5.95 -12.75 18.55
N ARG A 60 -4.87 -12.93 19.32
CA ARG A 60 -4.94 -13.51 20.67
C ARG A 60 -5.70 -12.61 21.65
N ARG A 61 -5.46 -11.30 21.61
CA ARG A 61 -6.18 -10.30 22.43
C ARG A 61 -7.67 -10.25 22.09
N TRP A 62 -8.00 -10.32 20.80
CA TRP A 62 -9.37 -10.39 20.34
C TRP A 62 -10.07 -11.67 20.81
N ILE A 63 -9.43 -12.84 20.69
CA ILE A 63 -9.95 -14.11 21.21
C ILE A 63 -10.16 -14.03 22.73
N GLU A 64 -9.22 -13.48 23.49
CA GLU A 64 -9.33 -13.30 24.96
C GLU A 64 -10.56 -12.46 25.36
N PHE A 65 -10.88 -11.43 24.57
CA PHE A 65 -12.08 -10.61 24.71
C PHE A 65 -13.35 -11.34 24.23
N ALA A 66 -13.33 -11.91 23.03
CA ALA A 66 -14.50 -12.49 22.36
C ALA A 66 -14.92 -13.84 22.96
N ALA A 67 -14.02 -14.59 23.61
CA ALA A 67 -14.32 -15.89 24.21
C ALA A 67 -15.22 -15.83 25.46
N LYS A 68 -15.41 -14.65 26.08
CA LYS A 68 -16.22 -14.48 27.28
C LYS A 68 -17.03 -13.18 27.22
N LEU A 69 -18.32 -13.24 27.57
CA LEU A 69 -19.10 -12.02 27.76
C LEU A 69 -18.47 -11.15 28.86
N PRO A 70 -18.30 -9.83 28.63
CA PRO A 70 -17.85 -8.92 29.67
C PRO A 70 -18.77 -8.92 30.90
N GLN A 71 -18.23 -8.57 32.06
CA GLN A 71 -18.99 -8.61 33.31
C GLN A 71 -20.21 -7.67 33.28
N GLY A 72 -21.42 -8.25 33.29
CA GLY A 72 -22.68 -7.50 33.17
C GLY A 72 -23.18 -7.30 31.74
N ALA A 73 -22.52 -7.89 30.74
CA ALA A 73 -23.03 -7.99 29.37
C ALA A 73 -24.06 -9.15 29.24
N LEU A 74 -25.13 -8.89 28.49
CA LEU A 74 -26.20 -9.85 28.18
C LEU A 74 -26.01 -10.54 26.81
N GLY A 75 -25.20 -9.94 25.94
CA GLY A 75 -24.89 -10.47 24.62
C GLY A 75 -23.82 -9.62 23.93
N LEU A 76 -23.06 -10.25 23.03
CA LEU A 76 -22.01 -9.62 22.23
C LEU A 76 -22.33 -9.85 20.74
N TYR A 77 -22.41 -8.76 19.99
CA TYR A 77 -22.74 -8.72 18.58
C TYR A 77 -21.65 -7.96 17.82
N VAL A 78 -21.27 -8.43 16.63
CA VAL A 78 -20.26 -7.79 15.77
C VAL A 78 -20.90 -7.35 14.47
N VAL A 79 -20.61 -6.12 14.02
CA VAL A 79 -21.12 -5.54 12.78
C VAL A 79 -20.00 -4.96 11.93
N HIS A 80 -20.25 -4.89 10.62
CA HIS A 80 -19.36 -4.32 9.60
C HIS A 80 -17.97 -4.95 9.56
N ALA A 81 -17.83 -6.25 9.84
CA ALA A 81 -16.50 -6.88 9.85
C ALA A 81 -15.86 -6.79 8.44
N PRO A 82 -14.68 -6.15 8.29
CA PRO A 82 -13.98 -6.03 7.01
C PRO A 82 -13.34 -7.36 6.58
N PRO A 83 -12.91 -7.51 5.31
CA PRO A 83 -12.33 -8.77 4.81
C PRO A 83 -11.21 -9.31 5.71
N VAL A 84 -10.30 -8.46 6.17
CA VAL A 84 -9.19 -8.85 7.08
C VAL A 84 -9.64 -9.48 8.41
N ILE A 85 -10.90 -9.28 8.81
CA ILE A 85 -11.53 -9.91 9.98
C ILE A 85 -12.33 -11.16 9.56
N VAL A 86 -12.99 -11.14 8.41
CA VAL A 86 -13.64 -12.33 7.82
C VAL A 86 -12.62 -13.45 7.58
N ASP A 87 -11.42 -13.11 7.10
CA ASP A 87 -10.29 -14.02 6.96
C ASP A 87 -9.95 -14.71 8.29
N GLN A 88 -9.91 -13.97 9.40
CA GLN A 88 -9.62 -14.57 10.71
C GLN A 88 -10.80 -15.41 11.24
N LEU A 89 -12.05 -14.99 10.96
CA LEU A 89 -13.25 -15.77 11.28
C LEU A 89 -13.26 -17.11 10.55
N ASN A 90 -12.77 -17.15 9.31
CA ASN A 90 -12.64 -18.37 8.51
C ASN A 90 -11.46 -19.23 8.98
N MET A 91 -10.26 -18.66 9.15
CA MET A 91 -9.01 -19.38 9.40
C MET A 91 -8.73 -19.76 10.86
N VAL A 92 -9.23 -19.01 11.85
CA VAL A 92 -8.80 -19.14 13.25
C VAL A 92 -9.93 -19.71 14.11
N GLU A 93 -9.75 -20.93 14.61
CA GLU A 93 -10.72 -21.58 15.49
C GLU A 93 -10.98 -20.75 16.75
N GLY A 94 -12.26 -20.55 17.08
CA GLY A 94 -12.67 -19.76 18.24
C GLY A 94 -12.52 -18.23 18.09
N PHE A 95 -12.16 -17.70 16.91
CA PHE A 95 -11.97 -16.24 16.71
C PHE A 95 -13.20 -15.39 17.06
N ALA A 96 -14.40 -15.89 16.77
CA ALA A 96 -15.65 -15.24 17.17
C ALA A 96 -15.98 -15.42 18.67
N GLY A 97 -15.47 -16.48 19.31
CA GLY A 97 -15.83 -16.84 20.68
C GLY A 97 -17.35 -16.95 20.90
N VAL A 98 -17.89 -16.13 21.80
CA VAL A 98 -19.33 -16.00 22.06
C VAL A 98 -20.00 -14.84 21.31
N ALA A 99 -19.24 -14.12 20.45
CA ALA A 99 -19.76 -13.03 19.63
C ALA A 99 -20.60 -13.57 18.47
N ARG A 100 -21.72 -12.88 18.19
CA ARG A 100 -22.54 -13.13 16.99
C ARG A 100 -22.20 -12.09 15.94
N VAL A 101 -21.52 -12.47 14.87
CA VAL A 101 -21.34 -11.59 13.71
C VAL A 101 -22.68 -11.47 12.99
N LEU A 102 -23.09 -10.24 12.67
CA LEU A 102 -24.37 -9.93 12.04
C LEU A 102 -24.19 -9.35 10.63
N SER A 103 -23.10 -8.64 10.37
CA SER A 103 -22.82 -8.06 9.06
C SER A 103 -21.33 -7.94 8.77
N VAL A 104 -21.00 -8.02 7.48
CA VAL A 104 -19.64 -7.99 6.93
C VAL A 104 -19.55 -6.98 5.78
N LEU A 105 -18.35 -6.48 5.51
CA LEU A 105 -18.04 -5.72 4.31
C LEU A 105 -17.42 -6.68 3.30
N ALA A 106 -18.20 -7.10 2.31
CA ALA A 106 -17.80 -8.10 1.33
C ALA A 106 -17.32 -7.44 0.01
N PRO A 107 -16.31 -8.00 -0.68
CA PRO A 107 -15.70 -7.37 -1.85
C PRO A 107 -16.39 -7.75 -3.16
N TYR A 108 -16.60 -6.73 -4.00
CA TYR A 108 -17.19 -6.87 -5.32
C TYR A 108 -16.43 -6.03 -6.35
N THR A 109 -16.45 -6.43 -7.62
CA THR A 109 -15.94 -5.65 -8.76
C THR A 109 -17.10 -5.28 -9.69
N CYS A 110 -17.17 -4.02 -10.12
CA CYS A 110 -18.21 -3.60 -11.07
C CYS A 110 -17.84 -3.91 -12.52
N ARG A 111 -18.66 -4.69 -13.24
CA ARG A 111 -18.44 -4.94 -14.69
C ARG A 111 -18.49 -3.69 -15.56
N ALA A 112 -19.28 -2.69 -15.17
CA ALA A 112 -19.54 -1.52 -16.01
C ALA A 112 -18.51 -0.38 -15.85
N CYS A 113 -17.88 -0.24 -14.68
CA CYS A 113 -16.80 0.74 -14.45
C CYS A 113 -15.44 0.12 -14.09
N ASN A 114 -15.35 -1.21 -14.00
CA ASN A 114 -14.15 -1.98 -13.68
C ASN A 114 -13.41 -1.50 -12.40
N GLU A 115 -14.19 -1.27 -11.35
CA GLU A 115 -13.73 -0.75 -10.06
C GLU A 115 -14.22 -1.63 -8.91
N ASP A 116 -13.37 -1.81 -7.91
CA ASP A 116 -13.70 -2.58 -6.71
C ASP A 116 -14.53 -1.75 -5.72
N ARG A 117 -15.42 -2.46 -5.01
CA ARG A 117 -16.44 -1.92 -4.13
C ARG A 117 -16.63 -2.88 -2.96
N LEU A 118 -16.43 -2.39 -1.73
CA LEU A 118 -16.96 -3.09 -0.55
C LEU A 118 -18.46 -2.83 -0.46
N ARG A 119 -19.23 -3.89 -0.19
CA ARG A 119 -20.67 -3.84 0.03
C ARG A 119 -21.00 -4.43 1.39
N LEU A 120 -21.90 -3.76 2.10
CA LEU A 120 -22.42 -4.25 3.37
C LEU A 120 -23.38 -5.41 3.11
N VAL A 121 -23.02 -6.60 3.59
CA VAL A 121 -23.86 -7.80 3.58
C VAL A 121 -24.39 -8.05 4.99
N ASN A 122 -25.70 -8.12 5.15
CA ASN A 122 -26.34 -8.57 6.39
C ASN A 122 -26.47 -10.09 6.36
N LEU A 123 -25.73 -10.78 7.22
CA LEU A 123 -25.65 -12.25 7.22
C LEU A 123 -26.99 -12.91 7.60
N LEU A 124 -27.89 -12.19 8.29
CA LEU A 124 -29.23 -12.69 8.64
C LEU A 124 -30.22 -12.55 7.48
N ASP A 125 -30.25 -11.38 6.85
CA ASP A 125 -31.21 -11.09 5.78
C ASP A 125 -30.85 -11.89 4.50
N GLU A 126 -29.55 -12.05 4.25
CA GLU A 126 -29.00 -12.75 3.07
C GLU A 126 -28.70 -14.25 3.31
N ALA A 127 -29.10 -14.78 4.47
CA ALA A 127 -28.72 -16.13 4.93
C ALA A 127 -29.05 -17.24 3.92
N GLN A 128 -30.14 -17.12 3.16
CA GLN A 128 -30.51 -18.10 2.14
C GLN A 128 -29.53 -18.08 0.95
N VAL A 129 -29.19 -16.89 0.43
CA VAL A 129 -28.27 -16.75 -0.71
C VAL A 129 -26.88 -17.27 -0.34
N ILE A 130 -26.44 -16.95 0.88
CA ILE A 130 -25.18 -17.43 1.46
C ILE A 130 -25.18 -18.96 1.63
N ALA A 131 -26.28 -19.57 2.09
CA ALA A 131 -26.40 -21.02 2.23
C ALA A 131 -26.32 -21.78 0.90
N GLU A 132 -26.68 -21.13 -0.21
CA GLU A 132 -26.55 -21.64 -1.58
C GLU A 132 -25.13 -21.44 -2.19
N GLU A 133 -24.14 -21.03 -1.38
CA GLU A 133 -22.77 -20.67 -1.82
C GLU A 133 -22.71 -19.51 -2.83
N ARG A 134 -23.70 -18.61 -2.81
CA ARG A 134 -23.77 -17.42 -3.67
C ARG A 134 -23.52 -16.14 -2.88
N ALA A 135 -23.07 -15.10 -3.57
CA ALA A 135 -23.02 -13.75 -3.04
C ALA A 135 -24.34 -13.02 -3.32
N PRO A 136 -24.81 -12.12 -2.43
CA PRO A 136 -25.95 -11.24 -2.69
C PRO A 136 -25.74 -10.34 -3.91
N ASP A 137 -26.78 -10.16 -4.72
CA ASP A 137 -26.76 -9.29 -5.89
C ASP A 137 -26.75 -7.81 -5.48
N HIS A 138 -25.84 -7.03 -6.04
CA HIS A 138 -25.71 -5.61 -5.75
C HIS A 138 -25.50 -4.78 -7.03
N ALA A 139 -26.09 -3.58 -7.05
CA ALA A 139 -25.83 -2.56 -8.07
C ALA A 139 -24.65 -1.66 -7.67
N CYS A 140 -23.86 -1.25 -8.66
CA CYS A 140 -22.77 -0.32 -8.45
C CYS A 140 -23.31 1.05 -8.04
N PRO A 141 -22.89 1.63 -6.90
CA PRO A 141 -23.43 2.92 -6.43
C PRO A 141 -23.09 4.10 -7.36
N VAL A 142 -22.12 3.93 -8.26
CA VAL A 142 -21.64 4.96 -9.19
C VAL A 142 -22.35 4.89 -10.54
N CYS A 143 -22.34 3.73 -11.20
CA CYS A 143 -22.85 3.56 -12.58
C CYS A 143 -24.11 2.67 -12.69
N GLN A 144 -24.65 2.19 -11.57
CA GLN A 144 -25.81 1.27 -11.48
C GLN A 144 -25.66 -0.08 -12.21
N GLY A 145 -24.53 -0.33 -12.87
CA GLY A 145 -24.22 -1.64 -13.46
C GLY A 145 -24.04 -2.74 -12.40
N PRO A 146 -24.18 -4.02 -12.79
CA PRO A 146 -24.07 -5.14 -11.86
C PRO A 146 -22.67 -5.21 -11.22
N LEU A 147 -22.65 -5.54 -9.93
CA LEU A 147 -21.45 -5.92 -9.20
C LEU A 147 -21.31 -7.44 -9.23
N GLU A 148 -20.11 -7.92 -9.53
CA GLU A 148 -19.73 -9.32 -9.32
C GLU A 148 -18.97 -9.47 -8.01
N PHE A 149 -19.05 -10.62 -7.37
CA PHE A 149 -18.22 -10.90 -6.20
C PHE A 149 -16.75 -11.03 -6.63
N ALA A 150 -15.83 -10.43 -5.87
CA ALA A 150 -14.41 -10.42 -6.22
C ALA A 150 -13.67 -11.70 -5.78
N ASP A 151 -14.20 -12.40 -4.78
CA ASP A 151 -13.66 -13.64 -4.22
C ASP A 151 -14.53 -14.87 -4.57
N LEU A 152 -14.28 -16.02 -3.96
CA LEU A 152 -15.18 -17.18 -3.96
C LEU A 152 -16.22 -17.04 -2.84
N PRO A 153 -17.54 -16.91 -3.11
CA PRO A 153 -18.53 -16.68 -2.06
C PRO A 153 -18.60 -17.83 -1.04
N GLY A 154 -18.46 -19.07 -1.50
CA GLY A 154 -18.45 -20.26 -0.63
C GLY A 154 -17.32 -20.27 0.39
N GLU A 155 -16.15 -19.69 0.07
CA GLU A 155 -15.02 -19.54 0.99
C GLU A 155 -15.19 -18.30 1.88
N PHE A 156 -15.50 -17.14 1.29
CA PHE A 156 -15.65 -15.89 2.02
C PHE A 156 -16.72 -15.99 3.12
N PHE A 157 -17.88 -16.58 2.80
CA PHE A 157 -18.98 -16.77 3.74
C PHE A 157 -18.95 -18.11 4.49
N ASP A 158 -17.87 -18.90 4.43
CA ASP A 158 -17.79 -20.20 5.11
C ASP A 158 -18.06 -20.11 6.62
N TYR A 159 -17.46 -19.15 7.32
CA TYR A 159 -17.76 -18.87 8.72
C TYR A 159 -19.25 -18.58 8.96
N ALA A 160 -19.89 -17.80 8.07
CA ALA A 160 -21.31 -17.46 8.21
C ALA A 160 -22.21 -18.69 8.03
N ARG A 161 -21.82 -19.65 7.18
CA ARG A 161 -22.52 -20.95 7.03
C ARG A 161 -22.30 -21.87 8.24
N ARG A 162 -21.10 -21.82 8.85
CA ARG A 162 -20.79 -22.53 10.11
C ARG A 162 -21.47 -21.89 11.34
N GLN A 163 -21.82 -20.60 11.27
CA GLN A 163 -22.43 -19.86 12.36
C GLN A 163 -23.90 -20.26 12.55
N GLN A 164 -24.23 -20.83 13.71
CA GLN A 164 -25.63 -20.92 14.14
C GLN A 164 -26.13 -19.53 14.54
N PHE A 165 -26.88 -18.88 13.66
CA PHE A 165 -27.62 -17.65 13.97
C PHE A 165 -28.76 -17.93 14.96
N GLY A 166 -28.41 -18.08 16.24
CA GLY A 166 -29.38 -18.08 17.33
C GLY A 166 -30.14 -16.76 17.39
N GLN A 167 -31.26 -16.74 18.12
CA GLN A 167 -32.16 -15.58 18.19
C GLN A 167 -31.41 -14.31 18.62
N VAL A 168 -31.33 -13.32 17.72
CA VAL A 168 -30.78 -11.99 18.01
C VAL A 168 -31.80 -11.18 18.78
N ASP A 169 -31.34 -10.43 19.78
CA ASP A 169 -32.21 -9.61 20.61
C ASP A 169 -32.99 -8.58 19.75
N PRO A 170 -34.34 -8.53 19.83
CA PRO A 170 -35.15 -7.58 19.06
C PRO A 170 -34.81 -6.11 19.30
N VAL A 171 -34.26 -5.76 20.46
CA VAL A 171 -33.77 -4.41 20.78
C VAL A 171 -32.51 -4.10 19.98
N VAL A 172 -31.59 -5.06 19.82
CA VAL A 172 -30.41 -4.91 18.96
C VAL A 172 -30.81 -4.81 17.49
N MET A 173 -31.73 -5.65 17.00
CA MET A 173 -32.22 -5.52 15.62
C MET A 173 -32.91 -4.18 15.35
N ARG A 174 -33.70 -3.67 16.30
CA ARG A 174 -34.31 -2.34 16.19
C ARG A 174 -33.27 -1.22 16.24
N TYR A 175 -32.28 -1.35 17.12
CA TYR A 175 -31.17 -0.40 17.23
C TYR A 175 -30.35 -0.34 15.93
N LEU A 176 -29.97 -1.49 15.37
CA LEU A 176 -29.21 -1.54 14.11
C LEU A 176 -30.00 -0.95 12.95
N ARG A 177 -31.31 -1.27 12.80
CA ARG A 177 -32.16 -0.63 11.78
C ARG A 177 -32.29 0.89 11.95
N ALA A 178 -32.20 1.40 13.17
CA ALA A 178 -32.24 2.84 13.47
C ALA A 178 -30.85 3.52 13.45
N SER A 179 -29.76 2.74 13.52
CA SER A 179 -28.37 3.22 13.54
C SER A 179 -27.64 3.02 12.21
N MET A 180 -28.22 2.24 11.29
CA MET A 180 -28.02 2.39 9.84
C MET A 180 -28.36 3.85 9.51
N PRO A 181 -27.47 4.59 8.83
CA PRO A 181 -27.28 6.01 9.15
C PRO A 181 -28.46 6.91 8.77
N ALA A 182 -29.15 7.41 9.79
CA ALA A 182 -29.96 8.63 9.70
C ALA A 182 -29.12 9.91 9.91
N GLU A 183 -27.95 9.78 10.57
CA GLU A 183 -26.95 10.85 10.61
C GLU A 183 -26.02 10.72 9.40
N GLN A 184 -26.09 11.71 8.50
CA GLN A 184 -25.09 11.87 7.46
C GLN A 184 -23.72 12.14 8.12
N PRO A 185 -22.63 11.52 7.64
CA PRO A 185 -21.31 11.70 8.22
C PRO A 185 -20.89 13.18 8.19
N GLU A 186 -20.34 13.68 9.31
CA GLU A 186 -19.89 15.08 9.39
C GLU A 186 -18.86 15.36 8.28
N LEU A 187 -19.13 16.38 7.47
CA LEU A 187 -18.33 16.70 6.30
C LEU A 187 -17.21 17.66 6.66
N THR A 188 -15.99 17.16 6.80
CA THR A 188 -14.83 17.94 7.29
C THR A 188 -14.21 18.88 6.24
N GLN A 189 -14.58 18.72 4.97
CA GLN A 189 -14.08 19.54 3.86
C GLN A 189 -15.15 19.69 2.77
N HIS A 190 -15.16 20.83 2.07
CA HIS A 190 -16.04 21.02 0.92
C HIS A 190 -15.66 20.09 -0.22
N LEU A 191 -16.67 19.58 -0.92
CA LEU A 191 -16.54 18.69 -2.08
C LEU A 191 -16.96 19.45 -3.33
N LYS A 192 -16.28 19.22 -4.46
CA LYS A 192 -16.65 19.75 -5.77
C LYS A 192 -16.58 18.62 -6.78
N ILE A 193 -17.70 18.33 -7.44
CA ILE A 193 -17.80 17.43 -8.59
C ILE A 193 -18.14 18.26 -9.82
N ILE A 194 -17.58 17.88 -10.96
CA ILE A 194 -17.92 18.41 -12.27
C ILE A 194 -18.33 17.21 -13.14
N GLN A 195 -19.46 17.33 -13.83
CA GLN A 195 -19.95 16.37 -14.81
C GLN A 195 -20.68 17.14 -15.90
N ASP A 196 -20.20 17.05 -17.14
CA ASP A 196 -20.75 17.77 -18.29
C ASP A 196 -20.84 19.28 -18.04
N ASP A 197 -22.02 19.91 -18.20
CA ASP A 197 -22.24 21.33 -17.89
C ASP A 197 -22.61 21.57 -16.41
N ILE A 198 -22.55 20.54 -15.57
CA ILE A 198 -23.02 20.55 -14.18
C ILE A 198 -21.85 20.52 -13.20
N THR A 199 -21.79 21.51 -12.30
CA THR A 199 -20.91 21.50 -11.14
C THR A 199 -21.72 21.35 -9.85
N TYR A 200 -21.36 20.39 -9.00
CA TYR A 200 -22.00 20.16 -7.71
C TYR A 200 -21.03 20.38 -6.55
N ILE A 201 -21.42 21.20 -5.58
CA ILE A 201 -20.57 21.59 -4.45
C ILE A 201 -21.29 21.30 -3.13
N THR A 202 -20.89 20.25 -2.42
CA THR A 202 -21.36 19.97 -1.06
C THR A 202 -20.47 20.68 -0.04
N LEU A 203 -21.09 21.43 0.87
CA LEU A 203 -20.39 22.26 1.84
C LEU A 203 -20.07 21.54 3.16
N ALA A 204 -18.91 21.87 3.75
CA ALA A 204 -18.44 21.34 5.02
C ALA A 204 -19.35 21.72 6.21
N SER A 205 -19.27 20.96 7.30
CA SER A 205 -20.20 21.07 8.44
C SER A 205 -20.18 22.43 9.16
N ALA A 206 -19.00 23.02 9.33
CA ALA A 206 -18.85 24.37 9.87
C ALA A 206 -18.37 25.35 8.79
N LEU A 207 -19.22 26.30 8.40
CA LEU A 207 -18.82 27.42 7.54
C LEU A 207 -18.20 28.52 8.41
N LYS A 208 -16.91 28.77 8.22
CA LYS A 208 -16.11 29.67 9.06
C LYS A 208 -15.60 30.91 8.34
N GLY A 209 -15.12 31.89 9.11
CA GLY A 209 -14.47 33.10 8.60
C GLY A 209 -13.22 32.87 7.74
N ASP A 210 -12.68 31.65 7.66
CA ASP A 210 -11.53 31.29 6.83
C ASP A 210 -11.87 30.82 5.39
N LEU A 211 -13.16 30.68 5.05
CA LEU A 211 -13.67 30.17 3.75
C LEU A 211 -12.82 30.63 2.54
N ASN A 212 -12.31 29.67 1.76
CA ASN A 212 -11.43 29.96 0.63
C ASN A 212 -12.23 30.24 -0.65
N VAL A 213 -12.56 31.52 -0.86
CA VAL A 213 -13.35 32.00 -2.01
C VAL A 213 -12.75 31.56 -3.34
N ARG A 214 -11.42 31.69 -3.52
CA ARG A 214 -10.74 31.33 -4.77
C ARG A 214 -10.87 29.84 -5.09
N ARG A 215 -10.86 28.97 -4.08
CA ARG A 215 -11.01 27.51 -4.25
C ARG A 215 -12.44 27.08 -4.58
N LEU A 216 -13.44 27.74 -3.99
CA LEU A 216 -14.85 27.41 -4.20
C LEU A 216 -15.42 28.00 -5.50
N ALA A 217 -14.94 29.20 -5.91
CA ALA A 217 -15.48 29.93 -7.05
C ALA A 217 -14.68 29.77 -8.36
N SER A 218 -13.54 29.08 -8.37
CA SER A 218 -12.74 28.88 -9.60
C SER A 218 -13.38 27.86 -10.54
N GLY A 219 -13.44 28.19 -11.84
CA GLY A 219 -13.91 27.29 -12.90
C GLY A 219 -15.35 26.84 -12.65
N LEU A 220 -16.27 27.79 -12.63
CA LEU A 220 -17.71 27.57 -12.47
C LEU A 220 -18.42 28.14 -13.69
N GLU A 221 -18.87 27.25 -14.57
CA GLU A 221 -19.57 27.56 -15.81
C GLU A 221 -20.79 26.62 -15.92
N GLY A 222 -21.78 26.98 -16.75
CA GLY A 222 -22.97 26.14 -16.97
C GLY A 222 -23.98 26.18 -15.82
N ARG A 223 -24.22 25.05 -15.16
CA ARG A 223 -25.18 24.87 -14.06
C ARG A 223 -24.43 24.51 -12.77
N VAL A 224 -24.65 25.25 -11.68
CA VAL A 224 -23.95 25.03 -10.40
C VAL A 224 -24.94 24.78 -9.26
N GLY A 225 -24.83 23.66 -8.56
CA GLY A 225 -25.55 23.40 -7.32
C GLY A 225 -24.65 23.54 -6.10
N PHE A 226 -25.05 24.34 -5.12
CA PHE A 226 -24.47 24.32 -3.77
C PHE A 226 -25.39 23.55 -2.83
N ASP A 227 -24.90 22.45 -2.27
CA ASP A 227 -25.58 21.62 -1.29
C ASP A 227 -25.11 21.95 0.14
N PHE A 228 -26.08 22.23 1.00
CA PHE A 228 -25.88 22.64 2.38
C PHE A 228 -26.32 21.55 3.39
N SER A 229 -26.70 20.35 2.93
CA SER A 229 -27.21 19.24 3.75
C SER A 229 -26.40 18.96 5.04
N HIS A 230 -25.06 19.02 4.96
CA HIS A 230 -24.15 18.77 6.07
C HIS A 230 -23.86 20.00 6.95
N VAL A 231 -24.29 21.22 6.58
CA VAL A 231 -23.94 22.48 7.27
C VAL A 231 -24.68 22.58 8.62
N SER A 232 -23.98 22.26 9.70
CA SER A 232 -24.48 22.34 11.08
C SER A 232 -24.32 23.75 11.67
N ALA A 233 -23.33 24.53 11.23
CA ALA A 233 -23.11 25.90 11.70
C ALA A 233 -22.58 26.85 10.62
N VAL A 234 -22.94 28.13 10.72
CA VAL A 234 -22.40 29.21 9.88
C VAL A 234 -22.02 30.39 10.78
N GLU A 235 -20.72 30.69 10.85
CA GLU A 235 -20.20 31.83 11.62
C GLU A 235 -20.60 33.16 10.94
N PRO A 236 -20.87 34.25 11.70
CA PRO A 236 -21.18 35.56 11.10
C PRO A 236 -20.10 36.07 10.15
N GLU A 237 -18.84 35.73 10.44
CA GLU A 237 -17.65 36.07 9.64
C GLU A 237 -17.56 35.29 8.32
N ALA A 238 -18.27 34.16 8.20
CA ALA A 238 -18.34 33.38 6.97
C ALA A 238 -19.25 34.03 5.92
N LEU A 239 -20.24 34.82 6.35
CA LEU A 239 -21.28 35.39 5.47
C LEU A 239 -20.68 36.23 4.32
N PRO A 240 -19.81 37.24 4.52
CA PRO A 240 -19.27 38.03 3.41
C PRO A 240 -18.50 37.20 2.37
N LYS A 241 -17.85 36.12 2.80
CA LYS A 241 -17.13 35.20 1.92
C LYS A 241 -18.06 34.26 1.18
N LEU A 242 -19.14 33.78 1.82
CA LEU A 242 -20.18 33.00 1.18
C LEU A 242 -20.91 33.83 0.11
N GLU A 243 -21.25 35.10 0.41
CA GLU A 243 -21.77 36.04 -0.58
C GLU A 243 -20.81 36.17 -1.76
N GLN A 244 -19.51 36.39 -1.51
CA GLN A 244 -18.50 36.52 -2.58
C GLN A 244 -18.36 35.26 -3.44
N VAL A 245 -18.45 34.05 -2.85
CA VAL A 245 -18.45 32.79 -3.61
C VAL A 245 -19.68 32.71 -4.52
N LEU A 246 -20.86 32.99 -3.99
CA LEU A 246 -22.12 32.90 -4.73
C LEU A 246 -22.23 33.98 -5.84
N GLU A 247 -21.80 35.20 -5.56
CA GLU A 247 -21.68 36.30 -6.54
C GLU A 247 -20.71 35.93 -7.68
N THR A 248 -19.54 35.37 -7.34
CA THR A 248 -18.54 34.96 -8.35
C THR A 248 -19.03 33.78 -9.19
N ALA A 249 -19.66 32.78 -8.57
CA ALA A 249 -20.24 31.64 -9.26
C ALA A 249 -21.33 32.06 -10.27
N ALA A 250 -22.15 33.05 -9.91
CA ALA A 250 -23.23 33.55 -10.75
C ALA A 250 -22.77 34.41 -11.95
N GLN A 251 -21.48 34.77 -12.04
CA GLN A 251 -20.95 35.47 -13.22
C GLN A 251 -20.79 34.55 -14.43
N GLY A 252 -20.53 33.26 -14.21
CA GLY A 252 -20.32 32.26 -15.27
C GLY A 252 -21.38 31.16 -15.34
N ALA A 253 -22.24 31.01 -14.32
CA ALA A 253 -23.15 29.87 -14.22
C ALA A 253 -24.53 30.22 -13.64
N HIS A 254 -25.50 29.34 -13.92
CA HIS A 254 -26.80 29.33 -13.25
C HIS A 254 -26.69 28.60 -11.90
N VAL A 255 -26.65 29.37 -10.81
CA VAL A 255 -26.45 28.86 -9.45
C VAL A 255 -27.78 28.52 -8.76
N ALA A 256 -27.87 27.32 -8.18
CA ALA A 256 -28.96 26.84 -7.35
C ALA A 256 -28.46 26.42 -5.94
N LEU A 257 -29.20 26.78 -4.90
CA LEU A 257 -28.97 26.36 -3.52
C LEU A 257 -29.90 25.18 -3.18
N CYS A 258 -29.32 24.12 -2.64
CA CYS A 258 -29.94 22.83 -2.41
C CYS A 258 -29.87 22.45 -0.92
N ARG A 259 -30.91 21.78 -0.41
CA ARG A 259 -31.02 21.26 0.95
C ARG A 259 -30.52 22.24 2.02
N VAL A 260 -30.99 23.48 1.96
CA VAL A 260 -30.52 24.53 2.86
C VAL A 260 -31.12 24.36 4.26
N PRO A 261 -30.31 24.16 5.32
CA PRO A 261 -30.79 23.90 6.68
C PRO A 261 -31.03 25.20 7.46
N PRO A 262 -31.77 25.16 8.59
CA PRO A 262 -32.10 26.34 9.38
C PRO A 262 -30.91 27.25 9.77
N PRO A 263 -29.71 26.75 10.14
CA PRO A 263 -28.56 27.61 10.47
C PRO A 263 -28.11 28.47 9.28
N ALA A 264 -28.03 27.88 8.08
CA ALA A 264 -27.67 28.59 6.86
C ALA A 264 -28.76 29.60 6.44
N LEU A 265 -30.04 29.21 6.53
CA LEU A 265 -31.17 30.12 6.29
C LEU A 265 -31.16 31.32 7.25
N ALA A 266 -30.87 31.11 8.54
CA ALA A 266 -30.82 32.17 9.53
C ALA A 266 -29.68 33.19 9.32
N VAL A 267 -28.59 32.78 8.64
CA VAL A 267 -27.49 33.67 8.24
C VAL A 267 -27.78 34.35 6.91
N LEU A 268 -28.29 33.63 5.91
CA LEU A 268 -28.73 34.22 4.63
C LEU A 268 -29.84 35.27 4.83
N ALA A 269 -30.72 35.09 5.82
CA ALA A 269 -31.73 36.08 6.22
C ALA A 269 -31.15 37.46 6.56
N ARG A 270 -29.92 37.49 7.11
CA ARG A 270 -29.21 38.71 7.54
C ARG A 270 -28.49 39.43 6.39
N SER A 271 -28.36 38.80 5.21
CA SER A 271 -27.79 39.49 4.05
C SER A 271 -28.70 40.65 3.62
N ALA A 272 -28.08 41.81 3.46
CA ALA A 272 -28.68 43.00 2.88
C ALA A 272 -28.61 43.00 1.34
N LYS A 273 -27.84 42.08 0.74
CA LYS A 273 -27.68 41.97 -0.70
C LYS A 273 -28.77 41.10 -1.32
N VAL A 274 -29.09 41.38 -2.58
CA VAL A 274 -29.86 40.46 -3.42
C VAL A 274 -28.88 39.50 -4.08
N LEU A 275 -28.83 38.25 -3.61
CA LEU A 275 -27.94 37.24 -4.16
C LEU A 275 -28.42 36.78 -5.55
N PRO A 276 -27.54 36.72 -6.56
CA PRO A 276 -27.87 36.30 -7.94
C PRO A 276 -28.00 34.78 -8.08
N VAL A 277 -28.67 34.12 -7.13
CA VAL A 277 -28.79 32.66 -7.04
C VAL A 277 -30.24 32.25 -6.82
N ARG A 278 -30.58 31.02 -7.21
CA ARG A 278 -31.92 30.44 -6.98
C ARG A 278 -31.91 29.51 -5.78
N LEU A 279 -32.96 29.52 -4.96
CA LEU A 279 -33.16 28.54 -3.89
C LEU A 279 -34.16 27.49 -4.37
N ALA A 280 -33.75 26.23 -4.37
CA ALA A 280 -34.57 25.11 -4.80
C ALA A 280 -35.16 24.35 -3.61
N THR A 281 -34.30 23.70 -2.81
CA THR A 281 -34.73 22.79 -1.75
C THR A 281 -34.25 23.21 -0.36
N LEU A 282 -35.10 22.96 0.64
CA LEU A 282 -34.86 23.15 2.06
C LEU A 282 -34.56 21.79 2.72
N TRP A 283 -33.77 21.81 3.80
CA TRP A 283 -33.49 20.64 4.62
C TRP A 283 -33.95 20.92 6.05
N LEU A 284 -35.21 20.59 6.33
CA LEU A 284 -35.86 20.97 7.59
C LEU A 284 -36.03 19.75 8.51
N PRO A 285 -35.84 19.91 9.83
CA PRO A 285 -36.17 18.86 10.78
C PRO A 285 -37.68 18.56 10.73
N CYS A 286 -38.06 17.34 11.08
CA CYS A 286 -39.43 16.89 11.18
C CYS A 286 -39.57 15.89 12.32
N ASP A 287 -40.57 16.14 13.17
CA ASP A 287 -40.84 15.32 14.34
C ASP A 287 -41.85 14.23 13.99
N CYS A 288 -41.47 12.97 14.14
CA CYS A 288 -42.40 11.88 13.87
C CYS A 288 -43.30 11.60 15.07
N ARG A 289 -44.61 11.72 14.88
CA ARG A 289 -45.61 11.41 15.91
C ARG A 289 -45.75 9.91 16.18
N ASN A 290 -45.30 9.06 15.25
CA ASN A 290 -45.37 7.61 15.38
C ASN A 290 -44.15 7.01 16.10
N CYS A 291 -42.92 7.40 15.74
CA CYS A 291 -41.70 6.83 16.33
C CYS A 291 -40.97 7.76 17.32
N GLY A 292 -41.41 9.01 17.49
CA GLY A 292 -40.81 9.99 18.39
C GLY A 292 -39.42 10.49 17.96
N GLN A 293 -38.92 10.08 16.80
CA GLN A 293 -37.62 10.49 16.27
C GLN A 293 -37.73 11.82 15.52
N VAL A 294 -36.65 12.60 15.59
CA VAL A 294 -36.42 13.76 14.73
C VAL A 294 -35.64 13.28 13.52
N SER A 295 -36.20 13.45 12.33
CA SER A 295 -35.51 13.24 11.05
C SER A 295 -35.42 14.55 10.28
N HIS A 296 -34.63 14.60 9.20
CA HIS A 296 -34.67 15.74 8.27
C HIS A 296 -35.39 15.37 6.98
N GLN A 297 -36.17 16.31 6.45
CA GLN A 297 -36.95 16.14 5.23
C GLN A 297 -36.53 17.18 4.19
N ARG A 298 -36.30 16.72 2.96
CA ARG A 298 -36.16 17.58 1.78
C ARG A 298 -37.52 18.12 1.36
N LEU A 299 -37.62 19.43 1.20
CA LEU A 299 -38.83 20.13 0.74
C LEU A 299 -38.50 21.11 -0.37
N GLN A 300 -39.40 21.29 -1.35
CA GLN A 300 -39.29 22.39 -2.31
C GLN A 300 -39.57 23.73 -1.61
N ALA A 301 -38.71 24.72 -1.84
CA ALA A 301 -38.79 26.02 -1.19
C ALA A 301 -40.05 26.80 -1.64
N ALA A 302 -40.46 26.64 -2.89
CA ALA A 302 -41.70 27.22 -3.44
C ALA A 302 -42.95 26.65 -2.73
N ASP A 303 -43.05 25.32 -2.63
CA ASP A 303 -44.16 24.64 -1.93
C ASP A 303 -44.23 25.01 -0.45
N TYR A 304 -43.07 25.10 0.21
CA TYR A 304 -43.01 25.49 1.61
C TYR A 304 -43.45 26.95 1.80
N LEU A 305 -43.02 27.88 0.94
CA LEU A 305 -43.49 29.27 0.98
C LEU A 305 -45.01 29.38 0.71
N ALA A 306 -45.56 28.58 -0.22
CA ALA A 306 -47.00 28.52 -0.44
C ALA A 306 -47.76 28.06 0.81
N LYS A 307 -47.26 27.02 1.50
CA LYS A 307 -47.83 26.52 2.76
C LYS A 307 -47.68 27.50 3.93
N LEU A 308 -46.59 28.27 4.00
CA LEU A 308 -46.44 29.39 4.95
C LEU A 308 -47.49 30.49 4.70
N ARG A 309 -47.67 30.92 3.44
CA ARG A 309 -48.68 31.92 3.06
C ARG A 309 -50.11 31.47 3.36
N ALA A 310 -50.39 30.17 3.25
CA ALA A 310 -51.67 29.55 3.61
C ALA A 310 -51.88 29.36 5.13
N GLN A 311 -50.94 29.80 5.99
CA GLN A 311 -50.99 29.67 7.46
C GLN A 311 -51.16 28.22 7.96
N ALA A 312 -50.69 27.22 7.19
CA ALA A 312 -50.78 25.82 7.59
C ALA A 312 -49.87 25.53 8.79
N ALA A 313 -50.40 24.89 9.85
CA ALA A 313 -49.75 24.64 11.14
C ALA A 313 -48.59 23.60 11.13
N GLY A 314 -47.89 23.47 10.00
CA GLY A 314 -46.85 22.50 9.72
C GLY A 314 -47.08 21.82 8.36
N VAL A 315 -46.08 21.09 7.88
CA VAL A 315 -46.22 20.24 6.70
C VAL A 315 -46.16 18.79 7.13
N ASP A 316 -47.26 18.06 6.99
CA ASP A 316 -47.29 16.61 7.20
C ASP A 316 -46.60 15.93 6.01
N VAL A 317 -45.67 15.02 6.33
CA VAL A 317 -44.83 14.28 5.39
C VAL A 317 -44.71 12.82 5.86
N PRO A 318 -44.54 11.85 4.96
CA PRO A 318 -44.23 10.48 5.36
C PRO A 318 -42.88 10.47 6.10
N CYS A 319 -42.85 9.87 7.28
CA CYS A 319 -41.64 9.76 8.08
C CYS A 319 -40.62 8.84 7.36
N PRO A 320 -39.40 9.31 7.06
CA PRO A 320 -38.39 8.49 6.39
C PRO A 320 -37.92 7.29 7.23
N ILE A 321 -38.13 7.31 8.55
CA ILE A 321 -37.71 6.25 9.48
C ILE A 321 -38.77 5.14 9.62
N CYS A 322 -40.07 5.47 9.59
CA CYS A 322 -41.13 4.50 9.91
C CYS A 322 -42.35 4.50 8.98
N GLY A 323 -42.38 5.35 7.94
CA GLY A 323 -43.55 5.53 7.06
C GLY A 323 -44.78 6.18 7.71
N GLY A 324 -44.76 6.40 9.04
CA GLY A 324 -45.80 7.10 9.79
C GLY A 324 -45.85 8.61 9.50
N ASN A 325 -46.66 9.36 10.26
CA ASN A 325 -46.80 10.80 10.04
C ASN A 325 -45.68 11.57 10.77
N ALA A 326 -44.84 12.27 10.01
CA ALA A 326 -43.89 13.25 10.52
C ALA A 326 -44.34 14.66 10.15
N ARG A 327 -44.16 15.62 11.06
CA ARG A 327 -44.53 17.01 10.82
C ARG A 327 -43.29 17.88 10.77
N VAL A 328 -43.10 18.56 9.64
CA VAL A 328 -42.14 19.67 9.53
C VAL A 328 -42.73 20.88 10.27
N PRO A 329 -41.98 21.52 11.18
CA PRO A 329 -42.48 22.65 11.96
C PRO A 329 -42.73 23.88 11.08
N HIS A 330 -43.73 24.68 11.46
CA HIS A 330 -44.06 25.93 10.80
C HIS A 330 -43.05 27.02 11.22
N MET A 331 -42.26 27.53 10.26
CA MET A 331 -41.21 28.53 10.51
C MET A 331 -41.54 29.88 9.82
N PRO A 332 -42.42 30.72 10.40
CA PRO A 332 -42.88 31.95 9.75
C PRO A 332 -41.76 32.97 9.53
N GLN A 333 -40.70 32.94 10.35
CA GLN A 333 -39.50 33.76 10.20
C GLN A 333 -38.79 33.58 8.84
N LEU A 334 -38.99 32.43 8.17
CA LEU A 334 -38.43 32.18 6.84
C LEU A 334 -39.21 32.88 5.72
N GLN A 335 -40.48 33.25 5.92
CA GLN A 335 -41.34 33.82 4.87
C GLN A 335 -40.73 35.08 4.24
N GLY A 336 -40.12 35.97 5.04
CA GLY A 336 -39.47 37.19 4.57
C GLY A 336 -38.11 36.97 3.89
N LEU A 337 -37.47 35.80 4.07
CA LEU A 337 -36.29 35.40 3.30
C LEU A 337 -36.72 34.75 1.98
N LEU A 338 -37.59 33.75 2.05
CA LEU A 338 -38.05 32.99 0.88
C LEU A 338 -38.80 33.86 -0.13
N ALA A 339 -39.46 34.94 0.31
CA ALA A 339 -40.10 35.92 -0.59
C ALA A 339 -39.11 36.92 -1.24
N ARG A 340 -37.86 37.04 -0.75
CA ARG A 340 -36.80 37.88 -1.33
C ARG A 340 -35.88 37.13 -2.30
N LEU A 341 -35.72 35.82 -2.11
CA LEU A 341 -34.89 34.98 -2.98
C LEU A 341 -35.64 34.61 -4.26
N GLN A 342 -34.89 34.39 -5.35
CA GLN A 342 -35.45 33.71 -6.51
C GLN A 342 -35.66 32.24 -6.14
N LEU A 343 -36.89 31.73 -6.25
CA LEU A 343 -37.18 30.32 -6.05
C LEU A 343 -37.22 29.60 -7.39
N THR A 344 -36.88 28.32 -7.41
CA THR A 344 -37.04 27.45 -8.59
C THR A 344 -37.88 26.23 -8.23
N ASP A 345 -38.77 25.87 -9.15
CA ASP A 345 -39.65 24.70 -9.13
C ASP A 345 -39.10 23.53 -9.97
N ARG A 346 -38.16 23.82 -10.88
CA ARG A 346 -37.53 22.81 -11.74
C ARG A 346 -36.87 21.69 -10.93
N PRO A 347 -37.07 20.42 -11.28
CA PRO A 347 -36.40 19.30 -10.64
C PRO A 347 -34.87 19.44 -10.80
N LEU A 348 -34.15 19.24 -9.71
CA LEU A 348 -32.69 19.23 -9.67
C LEU A 348 -32.12 17.81 -9.79
N GLU A 349 -32.88 16.87 -10.35
CA GLU A 349 -32.57 15.43 -10.34
C GLU A 349 -31.17 15.12 -10.91
N GLU A 350 -30.74 15.83 -11.96
CA GLU A 350 -29.38 15.70 -12.53
C GLU A 350 -28.28 16.22 -11.58
N LEU A 351 -28.54 17.30 -10.84
CA LEU A 351 -27.63 17.86 -9.84
C LEU A 351 -27.58 16.98 -8.58
N GLU A 352 -28.74 16.46 -8.15
CA GLU A 352 -28.88 15.62 -6.97
C GLU A 352 -28.40 14.18 -7.22
N ALA A 353 -28.41 13.67 -8.45
CA ALA A 353 -27.77 12.41 -8.81
C ALA A 353 -26.25 12.40 -8.52
N LEU A 354 -25.61 13.58 -8.53
CA LEU A 354 -24.20 13.76 -8.18
C LEU A 354 -23.96 13.73 -6.65
N GLU A 355 -25.00 13.75 -5.81
CA GLU A 355 -24.87 13.62 -4.34
C GLU A 355 -24.23 12.29 -3.95
N THR A 356 -24.74 11.17 -4.47
CA THR A 356 -24.19 9.83 -4.19
C THR A 356 -22.73 9.75 -4.62
N ARG A 357 -22.36 10.42 -5.71
CA ARG A 357 -20.98 10.51 -6.20
C ARG A 357 -20.12 11.40 -5.29
N ALA A 358 -20.65 12.50 -4.75
CA ALA A 358 -19.97 13.39 -3.81
C ALA A 358 -19.75 12.72 -2.44
N LEU A 359 -20.79 12.10 -1.88
CA LEU A 359 -20.69 11.31 -0.65
C LEU A 359 -19.74 10.12 -0.84
N SER A 360 -19.79 9.44 -2.00
CA SER A 360 -18.84 8.38 -2.33
C SER A 360 -17.41 8.90 -2.41
N GLN A 361 -17.19 10.07 -3.02
CA GLN A 361 -15.87 10.72 -3.08
C GLN A 361 -15.37 11.15 -1.69
N TYR A 362 -16.27 11.49 -0.77
CA TYR A 362 -15.93 11.82 0.61
C TYR A 362 -15.56 10.60 1.45
N LEU A 363 -16.38 9.53 1.35
CA LEU A 363 -16.25 8.34 2.18
C LEU A 363 -15.21 7.35 1.66
N PHE A 364 -14.97 7.33 0.34
CA PHE A 364 -14.14 6.34 -0.34
C PHE A 364 -13.05 6.96 -1.24
N GLY A 365 -12.96 8.29 -1.32
CA GLY A 365 -12.00 9.00 -2.16
C GLY A 365 -12.46 9.19 -3.61
N ALA A 366 -11.77 10.07 -4.35
CA ALA A 366 -12.13 10.38 -5.73
C ALA A 366 -11.88 9.18 -6.66
N THR A 367 -12.96 8.59 -7.18
CA THR A 367 -12.90 7.69 -8.34
C THR A 367 -12.45 8.50 -9.57
N ASN A 368 -11.33 8.11 -10.17
CA ASN A 368 -10.68 8.88 -11.25
C ASN A 368 -11.56 8.98 -12.51
N ILE A 369 -12.24 10.13 -12.68
CA ILE A 369 -12.80 10.54 -13.96
C ILE A 369 -12.63 12.06 -14.09
N ASP A 370 -11.76 12.49 -15.02
CA ASP A 370 -11.84 13.79 -15.67
C ASP A 370 -11.69 13.59 -17.20
N PRO A 371 -12.75 13.78 -18.00
CA PRO A 371 -12.69 13.58 -19.46
C PRO A 371 -12.00 14.71 -20.23
N ALA A 372 -11.62 15.82 -19.58
CA ALA A 372 -11.27 17.08 -20.25
C ALA A 372 -9.76 17.36 -20.39
N ALA A 373 -8.87 16.54 -19.81
CA ALA A 373 -7.42 16.78 -19.77
C ALA A 373 -6.67 16.52 -21.10
N ARG A 374 -7.14 17.10 -22.22
CA ARG A 374 -6.41 17.19 -23.50
C ARG A 374 -6.01 18.64 -23.80
N GLN A 375 -4.96 19.14 -23.14
CA GLN A 375 -3.94 20.09 -23.65
C GLN A 375 -3.11 20.67 -22.50
N GLY A 376 -1.79 20.84 -22.68
CA GLY A 376 -0.99 21.75 -21.84
C GLY A 376 0.10 21.18 -20.92
N ALA A 377 1.11 20.54 -21.52
CA ALA A 377 2.53 20.54 -21.12
C ALA A 377 3.00 20.41 -19.64
N SER A 378 3.92 19.45 -19.47
CA SER A 378 5.11 19.45 -18.59
C SER A 378 5.03 18.86 -17.17
N THR A 379 5.64 17.67 -17.06
CA THR A 379 6.48 17.21 -15.93
C THR A 379 5.87 17.19 -14.52
N ASP A 380 5.18 16.10 -14.16
CA ASP A 380 5.30 15.47 -12.83
C ASP A 380 4.73 14.04 -12.85
N ILE A 381 5.60 13.02 -12.84
CA ILE A 381 5.22 11.59 -12.92
C ILE A 381 4.70 11.09 -11.56
N SER A 382 3.52 11.57 -11.17
CA SER A 382 2.90 11.27 -9.88
C SER A 382 1.38 11.06 -9.97
N ASN A 383 0.93 10.04 -10.71
CA ASN A 383 -0.45 9.57 -10.58
C ASN A 383 -0.65 8.09 -10.97
N SER A 384 -0.50 7.21 -9.98
CA SER A 384 -1.03 5.83 -10.02
C SER A 384 -0.85 5.08 -8.69
N LEU A 385 -1.59 5.49 -7.67
CA LEU A 385 -2.08 4.65 -6.56
C LEU A 385 -3.16 5.44 -5.82
N GLY A 386 -4.37 4.89 -5.73
CA GLY A 386 -5.54 5.58 -5.17
C GLY A 386 -5.27 6.14 -3.77
N SER A 387 -5.27 7.47 -3.65
CA SER A 387 -4.96 8.26 -2.43
C SER A 387 -3.52 8.19 -1.88
N THR A 388 -2.56 7.55 -2.54
CA THR A 388 -1.18 7.45 -2.02
C THR A 388 -0.17 8.21 -2.88
N LYS A 389 0.45 9.25 -2.31
CA LYS A 389 1.54 9.97 -3.00
C LYS A 389 2.79 9.10 -3.03
N LEU A 390 3.23 8.72 -4.22
CA LEU A 390 4.55 8.11 -4.45
C LEU A 390 5.60 9.20 -4.64
N ASN A 391 6.37 9.45 -3.59
CA ASN A 391 7.50 10.37 -3.67
C ASN A 391 8.75 9.58 -4.06
N ILE A 392 9.32 9.84 -5.24
CA ILE A 392 10.62 9.27 -5.63
C ILE A 392 11.71 9.86 -4.72
N ILE A 393 12.44 9.00 -4.01
CA ILE A 393 13.48 9.42 -3.05
C ILE A 393 14.83 9.52 -3.74
N ARG A 394 15.22 8.44 -4.43
CA ARG A 394 16.50 8.35 -5.15
C ARG A 394 16.47 7.26 -6.20
N ARG A 395 17.31 7.38 -7.22
CA ARG A 395 17.60 6.26 -8.14
C ARG A 395 18.46 5.22 -7.42
N LEU A 396 18.07 3.95 -7.49
CA LEU A 396 18.83 2.78 -7.01
C LEU A 396 19.77 2.23 -8.10
N GLY A 397 19.38 2.37 -9.37
CA GLY A 397 20.20 1.96 -10.50
C GLY A 397 19.51 2.19 -11.85
N GLN A 398 20.20 1.80 -12.93
CA GLN A 398 19.67 1.79 -14.29
C GLN A 398 20.08 0.46 -14.92
N GLY A 399 19.08 -0.33 -15.31
CA GLY A 399 19.25 -1.57 -16.07
C GLY A 399 19.11 -1.32 -17.58
N GLY A 400 19.26 -2.38 -18.38
CA GLY A 400 19.21 -2.28 -19.84
C GLY A 400 17.85 -1.87 -20.43
N MET A 401 16.76 -2.09 -19.69
CA MET A 401 15.37 -1.79 -20.13
C MET A 401 14.61 -0.83 -19.21
N ALA A 402 15.13 -0.53 -18.02
CA ALA A 402 14.40 0.20 -17.00
C ALA A 402 15.34 0.94 -16.02
N GLU A 403 14.91 2.09 -15.54
CA GLU A 403 15.47 2.76 -14.37
C GLU A 403 14.80 2.24 -13.09
N VAL A 404 15.57 2.07 -12.02
CA VAL A 404 15.07 1.55 -10.74
C VAL A 404 15.22 2.64 -9.68
N PHE A 405 14.12 2.97 -9.01
CA PHE A 405 14.02 4.03 -8.01
C PHE A 405 13.54 3.48 -6.67
N LEU A 406 14.04 4.06 -5.58
CA LEU A 406 13.42 3.96 -4.27
C LEU A 406 12.32 5.00 -4.19
N ALA A 407 11.08 4.55 -3.99
CA ALA A 407 9.91 5.39 -3.82
C ALA A 407 9.39 5.30 -2.37
N LYS A 408 8.70 6.35 -1.94
CA LYS A 408 8.03 6.45 -0.65
C LYS A 408 6.54 6.61 -0.90
N GLN A 409 5.78 5.57 -0.58
CA GLN A 409 4.32 5.59 -0.59
C GLN A 409 3.84 6.25 0.70
N VAL A 410 3.29 7.47 0.60
CA VAL A 410 2.75 8.25 1.73
C VAL A 410 1.23 8.13 1.75
N GLY A 411 0.71 7.38 2.72
CA GLY A 411 -0.72 7.13 2.93
C GLY A 411 -1.38 8.10 3.89
N VAL A 412 -2.65 7.83 4.15
CA VAL A 412 -3.50 8.61 5.07
C VAL A 412 -2.85 8.65 6.47
N LYS A 413 -2.98 9.79 7.17
CA LYS A 413 -2.36 10.08 8.49
C LYS A 413 -0.82 9.98 8.54
N GLY A 414 -0.12 9.95 7.40
CA GLY A 414 1.35 9.93 7.37
C GLY A 414 1.95 8.54 7.59
N PHE A 415 1.22 7.47 7.22
CA PHE A 415 1.84 6.16 7.05
C PHE A 415 2.82 6.20 5.86
N GLU A 416 4.02 5.65 6.04
CA GLU A 416 5.10 5.74 5.04
C GLU A 416 5.68 4.35 4.75
N LYS A 417 5.46 3.84 3.53
CA LYS A 417 6.01 2.56 3.06
C LYS A 417 7.05 2.82 1.98
N PHE A 418 8.24 2.20 2.11
CA PHE A 418 9.25 2.22 1.07
C PHE A 418 8.95 1.14 0.03
N LEU A 419 9.02 1.52 -1.24
CA LEU A 419 8.79 0.67 -2.41
C LEU A 419 9.95 0.80 -3.40
N VAL A 420 10.06 -0.15 -4.31
CA VAL A 420 10.88 0.00 -5.51
C VAL A 420 9.97 0.28 -6.70
N MET A 421 10.28 1.32 -7.46
CA MET A 421 9.63 1.65 -8.74
C MET A 421 10.60 1.39 -9.88
N LYS A 422 10.28 0.45 -10.76
CA LYS A 422 11.03 0.12 -11.97
C LYS A 422 10.32 0.76 -13.17
N LYS A 423 10.85 1.89 -13.65
CA LYS A 423 10.33 2.69 -14.77
C LYS A 423 10.94 2.20 -16.08
N ILE A 424 10.14 1.77 -17.03
CA ILE A 424 10.61 1.29 -18.35
C ILE A 424 11.18 2.46 -19.15
N LEU A 425 12.26 2.23 -19.92
CA LEU A 425 12.88 3.29 -20.74
C LEU A 425 12.00 3.60 -21.97
N PRO A 426 11.87 4.88 -22.41
CA PRO A 426 10.98 5.27 -23.50
C PRO A 426 11.15 4.47 -24.79
N GLN A 427 12.38 4.15 -25.16
CA GLN A 427 12.74 3.33 -26.33
C GLN A 427 12.09 1.92 -26.35
N PHE A 428 11.58 1.42 -25.23
CA PHE A 428 10.82 0.17 -25.13
C PHE A 428 9.31 0.41 -24.91
N ALA A 429 8.91 1.62 -24.52
CA ALA A 429 7.50 2.02 -24.38
C ALA A 429 6.84 2.35 -25.73
N GLU A 430 7.64 2.62 -26.77
CA GLU A 430 7.18 2.89 -28.14
C GLU A 430 6.73 1.63 -28.91
N ASN A 431 7.01 0.42 -28.39
CA ASN A 431 6.56 -0.85 -28.96
C ASN A 431 5.39 -1.42 -28.12
N PRO A 432 4.12 -1.36 -28.60
CA PRO A 432 2.97 -1.85 -27.84
C PRO A 432 3.05 -3.34 -27.51
N GLU A 433 3.57 -4.18 -28.42
CA GLU A 433 3.69 -5.63 -28.19
C GLU A 433 4.70 -5.94 -27.06
N PHE A 434 5.77 -5.16 -26.98
CA PHE A 434 6.72 -5.26 -25.86
C PHE A 434 6.09 -4.82 -24.54
N VAL A 435 5.31 -3.73 -24.56
CA VAL A 435 4.61 -3.22 -23.38
C VAL A 435 3.56 -4.21 -22.87
N ASP A 436 2.74 -4.79 -23.75
CA ASP A 436 1.73 -5.78 -23.40
C ASP A 436 2.34 -7.07 -22.86
N MET A 437 3.44 -7.56 -23.46
CA MET A 437 4.22 -8.67 -22.93
C MET A 437 4.74 -8.39 -21.51
N LEU A 438 5.32 -7.20 -21.31
CA LEU A 438 5.87 -6.76 -20.04
C LEU A 438 4.78 -6.64 -18.96
N PHE A 439 3.58 -6.17 -19.32
CA PHE A 439 2.41 -6.19 -18.43
C PHE A 439 1.91 -7.61 -18.14
N ALA A 440 1.86 -8.51 -19.12
CA ALA A 440 1.46 -9.90 -18.91
C ALA A 440 2.41 -10.62 -17.94
N GLU A 441 3.72 -10.42 -18.08
CA GLU A 441 4.73 -11.02 -17.21
C GLU A 441 4.74 -10.38 -15.81
N ALA A 442 4.59 -9.06 -15.71
CA ALA A 442 4.44 -8.39 -14.42
C ALA A 442 3.14 -8.79 -13.68
N ARG A 443 2.04 -9.04 -14.40
CA ARG A 443 0.79 -9.60 -13.83
C ARG A 443 0.97 -11.06 -13.38
N ALA A 444 1.71 -11.88 -14.12
CA ALA A 444 2.05 -13.23 -13.68
C ALA A 444 2.87 -13.20 -12.37
N ASN A 445 3.81 -12.25 -12.26
CA ASN A 445 4.63 -12.05 -11.06
C ASN A 445 3.84 -11.47 -9.87
N ALA A 446 2.84 -10.61 -10.11
CA ALA A 446 1.97 -10.06 -9.07
C ALA A 446 1.10 -11.13 -8.36
N ARG A 447 0.85 -12.28 -9.01
CA ARG A 447 0.17 -13.43 -8.42
C ARG A 447 1.05 -14.21 -7.42
N LEU A 448 2.37 -14.07 -7.49
CA LEU A 448 3.31 -14.83 -6.68
C LEU A 448 3.51 -14.17 -5.31
N THR A 449 3.07 -14.84 -4.24
CA THR A 449 3.27 -14.39 -2.86
C THR A 449 4.04 -15.45 -2.08
N HIS A 450 5.36 -15.26 -1.95
CA HIS A 450 6.24 -16.21 -1.26
C HIS A 450 7.40 -15.49 -0.53
N PRO A 451 7.82 -15.92 0.67
CA PRO A 451 8.90 -15.27 1.43
C PRO A 451 10.22 -15.09 0.67
N ASN A 452 10.58 -16.03 -0.21
CA ASN A 452 11.81 -15.96 -1.03
C ASN A 452 11.61 -15.35 -2.43
N VAL A 453 10.46 -14.72 -2.71
CA VAL A 453 10.19 -13.98 -3.95
C VAL A 453 9.94 -12.51 -3.60
N VAL A 454 10.42 -11.59 -4.44
CA VAL A 454 10.12 -10.15 -4.33
C VAL A 454 8.69 -9.92 -4.80
N GLN A 455 7.82 -9.44 -3.90
CA GLN A 455 6.42 -9.22 -4.25
C GLN A 455 6.27 -8.04 -5.22
N THR A 456 5.55 -8.24 -6.31
CA THR A 456 5.07 -7.15 -7.18
C THR A 456 3.73 -6.66 -6.63
N PHE A 457 3.61 -5.37 -6.34
CA PHE A 457 2.39 -4.78 -5.78
C PHE A 457 1.45 -4.22 -6.85
N ASP A 458 2.01 -3.57 -7.88
CA ASP A 458 1.25 -2.88 -8.92
C ASP A 458 2.07 -2.74 -10.20
N VAL A 459 1.38 -2.57 -11.34
CA VAL A 459 1.94 -2.35 -12.65
C VAL A 459 1.04 -1.36 -13.38
N GLY A 460 1.59 -0.25 -13.87
CA GLY A 460 0.77 0.76 -14.56
C GLY A 460 1.54 1.62 -15.53
N VAL A 461 0.85 2.61 -16.11
CA VAL A 461 1.42 3.62 -17.00
C VAL A 461 1.12 5.00 -16.41
N SER A 462 2.16 5.81 -16.23
CA SER A 462 2.05 7.23 -15.86
C SER A 462 2.81 8.05 -16.89
N ASP A 463 2.20 9.12 -17.42
CA ASP A 463 2.76 9.98 -18.47
C ASP A 463 3.28 9.22 -19.71
N GLY A 464 2.58 8.15 -20.11
CA GLY A 464 2.99 7.29 -21.22
C GLY A 464 4.19 6.38 -20.93
N VAL A 465 4.68 6.34 -19.69
CA VAL A 465 5.78 5.47 -19.29
C VAL A 465 5.27 4.35 -18.39
N ALA A 466 5.47 3.11 -18.83
CA ALA A 466 5.19 1.93 -18.02
C ALA A 466 6.11 1.87 -16.80
N TYR A 467 5.57 1.46 -15.66
CA TYR A 467 6.32 1.23 -14.43
C TYR A 467 5.82 -0.01 -13.69
N ILE A 468 6.67 -0.58 -12.85
CA ILE A 468 6.36 -1.71 -11.97
C ILE A 468 6.71 -1.32 -10.53
N LEU A 469 5.78 -1.51 -9.60
CA LEU A 469 5.98 -1.28 -8.17
C LEU A 469 6.13 -2.61 -7.43
N MET A 470 7.18 -2.71 -6.63
CA MET A 470 7.56 -3.95 -5.96
C MET A 470 8.12 -3.69 -4.56
N GLU A 471 8.23 -4.77 -3.80
CA GLU A 471 8.82 -4.81 -2.46
C GLU A 471 10.24 -4.21 -2.42
N TYR A 472 10.46 -3.27 -1.50
CA TYR A 472 11.80 -2.79 -1.21
C TYR A 472 12.53 -3.77 -0.28
N VAL A 473 13.29 -4.68 -0.86
CA VAL A 473 14.24 -5.50 -0.11
C VAL A 473 15.41 -4.63 0.34
N ARG A 474 15.57 -4.48 1.65
CA ARG A 474 16.52 -3.53 2.23
C ARG A 474 17.93 -4.13 2.33
N GLY A 475 18.57 -4.31 1.18
CA GLY A 475 19.95 -4.74 1.09
C GLY A 475 20.43 -4.88 -0.36
N PRO A 476 21.71 -5.20 -0.57
CA PRO A 476 22.31 -5.35 -1.90
C PRO A 476 21.96 -6.70 -2.56
N ASP A 477 22.21 -6.77 -3.88
CA ASP A 477 22.25 -8.03 -4.61
C ASP A 477 23.49 -8.88 -4.25
N LEU A 478 23.34 -10.19 -4.40
CA LEU A 478 24.35 -11.19 -4.11
C LEU A 478 25.64 -10.97 -4.92
N LYS A 479 25.55 -10.44 -6.15
CA LYS A 479 26.76 -10.14 -6.94
C LYS A 479 27.61 -9.06 -6.29
N LYS A 480 27.01 -7.94 -5.85
CA LYS A 480 27.73 -6.88 -5.13
C LYS A 480 28.41 -7.43 -3.88
N LEU A 481 27.68 -8.22 -3.08
CA LEU A 481 28.22 -8.86 -1.88
C LEU A 481 29.43 -9.74 -2.18
N VAL A 482 29.35 -10.60 -3.20
CA VAL A 482 30.44 -11.49 -3.62
C VAL A 482 31.64 -10.70 -4.18
N ILE A 483 31.41 -9.59 -4.88
CA ILE A 483 32.49 -8.70 -5.35
C ILE A 483 33.21 -8.04 -4.17
N GLU A 484 32.47 -7.53 -3.18
CA GLU A 484 33.06 -6.89 -1.99
C GLU A 484 33.81 -7.90 -1.09
N LEU A 485 33.31 -9.13 -0.93
CA LEU A 485 34.07 -10.22 -0.28
C LEU A 485 35.41 -10.45 -0.99
N ARG A 486 35.40 -10.62 -2.32
CA ARG A 486 36.63 -10.83 -3.11
C ARG A 486 37.59 -9.63 -3.02
N ARG A 487 37.07 -8.39 -2.94
CA ARG A 487 37.89 -7.18 -2.71
C ARG A 487 38.58 -7.18 -1.35
N LYS A 488 37.98 -7.78 -0.32
CA LYS A 488 38.61 -8.02 0.99
C LYS A 488 39.47 -9.29 1.05
N GLY A 489 39.63 -10.02 -0.06
CA GLY A 489 40.36 -11.30 -0.09
C GLY A 489 39.61 -12.46 0.56
N LEU A 490 38.30 -12.32 0.80
CA LEU A 490 37.46 -13.29 1.49
C LEU A 490 36.62 -14.10 0.50
N ALA A 491 36.28 -15.33 0.91
CA ALA A 491 35.32 -16.19 0.22
C ALA A 491 34.01 -16.27 1.01
N LEU A 492 32.92 -16.62 0.33
CA LEU A 492 31.65 -16.95 1.00
C LEU A 492 31.77 -18.36 1.62
N PRO A 493 31.43 -18.54 2.92
CA PRO A 493 31.40 -19.86 3.54
C PRO A 493 30.44 -20.83 2.84
N LEU A 494 30.76 -22.13 2.88
CA LEU A 494 30.04 -23.19 2.18
C LEU A 494 28.57 -23.25 2.63
N GLU A 495 28.36 -23.23 3.94
CA GLU A 495 27.07 -23.24 4.63
C GLU A 495 26.19 -22.04 4.26
N HIS A 496 26.79 -20.88 3.98
CA HIS A 496 26.06 -19.68 3.55
C HIS A 496 25.71 -19.74 2.07
N ALA A 497 26.63 -20.21 1.22
CA ALA A 497 26.35 -20.43 -0.20
C ALA A 497 25.23 -21.46 -0.41
N LEU A 498 25.28 -22.59 0.31
CA LEU A 498 24.24 -23.62 0.28
C LEU A 498 22.89 -23.08 0.78
N ARG A 499 22.85 -22.38 1.92
CA ARG A 499 21.62 -21.76 2.45
C ARG A 499 21.01 -20.77 1.45
N ILE A 500 21.79 -19.84 0.89
CA ILE A 500 21.29 -18.88 -0.11
C ILE A 500 20.64 -19.60 -1.30
N VAL A 501 21.27 -20.67 -1.79
CA VAL A 501 20.76 -21.43 -2.93
C VAL A 501 19.51 -22.24 -2.56
N ALA A 502 19.43 -22.81 -1.35
CA ALA A 502 18.23 -23.49 -0.85
C ALA A 502 17.01 -22.55 -0.73
N GLU A 503 17.22 -21.32 -0.24
CA GLU A 503 16.17 -20.29 -0.16
C GLU A 503 15.67 -19.87 -1.56
N VAL A 504 16.59 -19.66 -2.52
CA VAL A 504 16.23 -19.34 -3.91
C VAL A 504 15.51 -20.51 -4.59
N ALA A 505 15.93 -21.75 -4.32
CA ALA A 505 15.26 -22.96 -4.81
C ALA A 505 13.83 -23.11 -4.27
N ALA A 506 13.56 -22.69 -3.02
CA ALA A 506 12.21 -22.64 -2.48
C ALA A 506 11.31 -21.65 -3.25
N GLY A 507 11.80 -20.43 -3.50
CA GLY A 507 11.07 -19.43 -4.29
C GLY A 507 10.82 -19.86 -5.75
N LEU A 508 11.79 -20.50 -6.39
CA LEU A 508 11.62 -21.09 -7.72
C LEU A 508 10.60 -22.22 -7.73
N HIS A 509 10.66 -23.15 -6.76
CA HIS A 509 9.70 -24.23 -6.68
C HIS A 509 8.27 -23.72 -6.54
N TYR A 510 8.02 -22.73 -5.69
CA TYR A 510 6.72 -22.10 -5.54
C TYR A 510 6.20 -21.52 -6.87
N ALA A 511 7.05 -20.82 -7.63
CA ALA A 511 6.68 -20.27 -8.94
C ALA A 511 6.45 -21.36 -10.00
N HIS A 512 7.28 -22.41 -10.03
CA HIS A 512 7.15 -23.56 -10.93
C HIS A 512 5.91 -24.41 -10.65
N ALA A 513 5.46 -24.45 -9.39
CA ALA A 513 4.28 -25.18 -8.95
C ALA A 513 3.06 -24.28 -8.72
N TYR A 514 3.08 -23.03 -9.20
CA TYR A 514 2.00 -22.08 -8.96
C TYR A 514 0.69 -22.58 -9.59
N VAL A 515 -0.36 -22.58 -8.76
CA VAL A 515 -1.75 -22.89 -9.12
C VAL A 515 -2.56 -21.66 -8.71
N ASP A 516 -3.45 -21.20 -9.58
CA ASP A 516 -4.30 -20.04 -9.26
C ASP A 516 -5.46 -20.42 -8.31
N PRO A 517 -6.21 -19.43 -7.76
CA PRO A 517 -7.34 -19.71 -6.88
C PRO A 517 -8.47 -20.54 -7.52
N ALA A 518 -8.51 -20.66 -8.85
CA ALA A 518 -9.46 -21.53 -9.56
C ALA A 518 -8.95 -22.98 -9.69
N GLY A 519 -7.81 -23.32 -9.09
CA GLY A 519 -7.20 -24.64 -9.15
C GLY A 519 -6.46 -24.92 -10.47
N THR A 520 -6.23 -23.91 -11.31
CA THR A 520 -5.58 -24.07 -12.62
C THR A 520 -4.06 -23.93 -12.49
N PRO A 521 -3.26 -24.92 -12.93
CA PRO A 521 -1.80 -24.80 -12.92
C PRO A 521 -1.30 -23.72 -13.89
N HIS A 522 -0.58 -22.74 -13.34
CA HIS A 522 0.04 -21.63 -14.08
C HIS A 522 1.55 -21.55 -13.76
N PRO A 523 2.35 -22.54 -14.20
CA PRO A 523 3.77 -22.62 -13.86
C PRO A 523 4.57 -21.44 -14.45
N VAL A 524 5.24 -20.68 -13.59
CA VAL A 524 6.07 -19.52 -13.97
C VAL A 524 7.55 -19.89 -13.94
N VAL A 525 8.19 -19.95 -15.11
CA VAL A 525 9.65 -20.18 -15.26
C VAL A 525 10.36 -18.83 -15.29
N HIS A 526 11.40 -18.66 -14.47
CA HIS A 526 12.06 -17.36 -14.25
C HIS A 526 12.99 -16.95 -15.40
N ARG A 527 13.70 -17.90 -16.05
CA ARG A 527 14.52 -17.68 -17.27
C ARG A 527 15.75 -16.76 -17.12
N ASP A 528 16.01 -16.18 -15.96
CA ASP A 528 17.09 -15.20 -15.70
C ASP A 528 17.70 -15.33 -14.29
N VAL A 529 17.70 -16.54 -13.72
CA VAL A 529 18.30 -16.81 -12.41
C VAL A 529 19.80 -16.50 -12.44
N SER A 530 20.22 -15.51 -11.65
CA SER A 530 21.62 -15.07 -11.57
C SER A 530 21.88 -14.31 -10.26
N PRO A 531 23.14 -14.11 -9.83
CA PRO A 531 23.44 -13.40 -8.58
C PRO A 531 23.07 -11.90 -8.61
N HIS A 532 22.68 -11.36 -9.76
CA HIS A 532 22.16 -9.99 -9.88
C HIS A 532 20.71 -9.87 -9.39
N ASN A 533 19.96 -10.97 -9.46
CA ASN A 533 18.53 -11.02 -9.18
C ASN A 533 18.24 -11.69 -7.81
N VAL A 534 19.28 -11.99 -7.02
CA VAL A 534 19.14 -12.50 -5.64
C VAL A 534 19.49 -11.39 -4.68
N LEU A 535 18.51 -10.88 -3.94
CA LEU A 535 18.63 -9.80 -2.96
C LEU A 535 18.76 -10.39 -1.55
N ILE A 536 19.67 -9.84 -0.75
CA ILE A 536 19.85 -10.22 0.65
C ILE A 536 19.62 -9.00 1.54
N SER A 537 18.52 -9.02 2.27
CA SER A 537 18.12 -7.96 3.19
C SER A 537 18.99 -7.94 4.45
N LEU A 538 19.16 -6.74 5.04
CA LEU A 538 19.87 -6.54 6.30
C LEU A 538 19.20 -7.23 7.51
N ASP A 539 17.98 -7.74 7.40
CA ASP A 539 17.28 -8.52 8.44
C ASP A 539 17.43 -10.05 8.29
N GLY A 540 17.93 -10.53 7.15
CA GLY A 540 18.03 -11.96 6.84
C GLY A 540 17.16 -12.46 5.70
N ALA A 541 16.22 -11.67 5.17
CA ALA A 541 15.40 -12.12 4.03
C ALA A 541 16.26 -12.32 2.76
N ILE A 542 16.15 -13.50 2.14
CA ILE A 542 16.82 -13.86 0.88
C ILE A 542 15.73 -14.02 -0.17
N LYS A 543 15.70 -13.12 -1.17
CA LYS A 543 14.61 -13.00 -2.15
C LYS A 543 15.09 -12.97 -3.60
N LEU A 544 14.33 -13.60 -4.48
CA LEU A 544 14.52 -13.62 -5.92
C LEU A 544 13.67 -12.52 -6.59
N SER A 545 14.30 -11.67 -7.39
CA SER A 545 13.70 -10.53 -8.11
C SER A 545 13.70 -10.74 -9.63
N ASP A 546 13.00 -9.88 -10.38
CA ASP A 546 13.14 -9.77 -11.84
C ASP A 546 12.85 -11.07 -12.62
N PHE A 547 11.72 -11.72 -12.31
CA PHE A 547 11.17 -12.84 -13.07
C PHE A 547 10.92 -12.46 -14.55
N GLY A 548 11.87 -12.80 -15.40
CA GLY A 548 11.69 -13.10 -16.83
C GLY A 548 11.47 -11.95 -17.83
N ILE A 549 10.96 -10.78 -17.37
CA ILE A 549 10.39 -9.56 -18.03
C ILE A 549 10.83 -9.15 -19.48
N ALA A 550 11.83 -9.77 -20.11
CA ALA A 550 12.55 -9.27 -21.28
C ALA A 550 12.80 -10.28 -22.42
N LYS A 551 12.08 -11.42 -22.52
CA LYS A 551 12.48 -12.52 -23.44
C LYS A 551 11.40 -13.24 -24.26
N VAL A 552 10.16 -12.74 -24.37
CA VAL A 552 9.10 -13.43 -25.14
C VAL A 552 8.86 -12.88 -26.55
N ALA A 553 9.19 -11.61 -26.82
CA ALA A 553 9.35 -11.12 -28.21
C ALA A 553 10.83 -11.29 -28.61
N GLY A 554 11.06 -12.01 -29.71
CA GLY A 554 12.42 -12.26 -30.20
C GLY A 554 12.98 -11.04 -30.91
N GLU A 555 13.94 -10.35 -30.28
CA GLU A 555 14.76 -9.36 -30.99
C GLU A 555 16.19 -9.30 -30.46
N GLU A 556 17.16 -9.37 -31.38
CA GLU A 556 18.61 -9.40 -31.09
C GLU A 556 19.21 -7.99 -30.88
N HIS A 557 18.44 -7.07 -30.29
CA HIS A 557 18.87 -5.67 -30.19
C HIS A 557 19.74 -5.38 -28.96
N THR A 558 21.00 -5.08 -29.28
CA THR A 558 22.16 -5.17 -28.39
C THR A 558 22.56 -3.81 -27.82
N GLN A 559 22.53 -3.67 -26.49
CA GLN A 559 23.38 -2.69 -25.79
C GLN A 559 24.60 -3.42 -25.19
N ALA A 560 25.79 -3.12 -25.73
CA ALA A 560 27.03 -3.89 -25.59
C ALA A 560 27.66 -3.96 -24.17
N GLY A 561 26.98 -3.49 -23.13
CA GLY A 561 27.48 -3.47 -21.75
C GLY A 561 26.84 -4.51 -20.82
N VAL A 562 25.54 -4.74 -20.91
CA VAL A 562 24.77 -5.49 -19.88
C VAL A 562 24.72 -7.00 -20.17
N LEU A 563 24.71 -7.39 -21.46
CA LEU A 563 24.56 -8.80 -21.86
C LEU A 563 25.79 -9.67 -21.52
N LYS A 564 26.99 -9.07 -21.55
CA LYS A 564 28.33 -9.71 -21.45
C LYS A 564 28.59 -10.48 -20.13
N GLY A 565 27.68 -10.37 -19.15
CA GLY A 565 27.71 -11.13 -17.90
C GLY A 565 26.65 -12.23 -17.79
N LYS A 566 25.46 -12.03 -18.36
CA LYS A 566 24.30 -12.92 -18.15
C LYS A 566 24.33 -14.19 -18.99
N ILE A 567 25.02 -14.17 -20.14
CA ILE A 567 25.20 -15.34 -21.02
C ILE A 567 25.77 -16.54 -20.26
N SER A 568 26.62 -16.33 -19.25
CA SER A 568 27.25 -17.42 -18.50
C SER A 568 26.31 -18.27 -17.62
N TYR A 569 25.07 -17.84 -17.35
CA TYR A 569 24.09 -18.58 -16.54
C TYR A 569 22.99 -19.26 -17.36
N ILE A 570 22.94 -19.07 -18.68
CA ILE A 570 21.88 -19.66 -19.50
C ILE A 570 22.08 -21.18 -19.64
N SER A 571 20.97 -21.90 -19.76
CA SER A 571 20.97 -23.35 -19.96
C SER A 571 21.35 -23.73 -21.41
N PRO A 572 21.77 -24.99 -21.65
CA PRO A 572 22.04 -25.51 -23.00
C PRO A 572 20.84 -25.43 -23.93
N GLU A 573 19.63 -25.68 -23.40
CA GLU A 573 18.38 -25.55 -24.13
C GLU A 573 18.06 -24.10 -24.50
N ALA A 574 18.28 -23.13 -23.60
CA ALA A 574 18.16 -21.70 -23.90
C ALA A 574 19.21 -21.21 -24.91
N ALA A 575 20.46 -21.66 -24.78
CA ALA A 575 21.54 -21.38 -25.74
C ALA A 575 21.25 -21.97 -27.14
N SER A 576 20.38 -22.98 -27.22
CA SER A 576 19.98 -23.65 -28.46
C SER A 576 18.60 -23.20 -28.98
N GLY A 577 17.97 -22.19 -28.39
CA GLY A 577 16.64 -21.69 -28.79
C GLY A 577 15.50 -22.71 -28.61
N ARG A 578 15.65 -23.67 -27.71
CA ARG A 578 14.62 -24.70 -27.43
C ARG A 578 13.60 -24.20 -26.41
N ALA A 579 12.44 -24.84 -26.37
CA ALA A 579 11.44 -24.61 -25.33
C ALA A 579 12.03 -24.82 -23.93
N LEU A 580 11.66 -23.94 -22.99
CA LEU A 580 12.19 -23.90 -21.62
C LEU A 580 11.14 -24.39 -20.63
N ASP A 581 11.55 -25.29 -19.74
CA ASP A 581 10.77 -25.73 -18.57
C ASP A 581 11.45 -25.26 -17.26
N ALA A 582 10.90 -25.66 -16.12
CA ALA A 582 11.43 -25.37 -14.78
C ALA A 582 12.92 -25.77 -14.59
N ARG A 583 13.44 -26.75 -15.35
CA ARG A 583 14.81 -27.25 -15.21
C ARG A 583 15.84 -26.30 -15.80
N ASN A 584 15.43 -25.35 -16.64
CA ASN A 584 16.26 -24.22 -17.04
C ASN A 584 16.80 -23.47 -15.81
N ASP A 585 15.92 -23.18 -14.87
CA ASP A 585 16.24 -22.40 -13.68
C ASP A 585 17.08 -23.22 -12.69
N VAL A 586 16.88 -24.55 -12.64
CA VAL A 586 17.73 -25.49 -11.88
C VAL A 586 19.18 -25.46 -12.39
N PHE A 587 19.39 -25.45 -13.72
CA PHE A 587 20.73 -25.34 -14.29
C PHE A 587 21.39 -24.01 -13.94
N ALA A 588 20.67 -22.90 -14.14
CA ALA A 588 21.15 -21.56 -13.83
C ALA A 588 21.51 -21.42 -12.33
N LEU A 589 20.71 -22.01 -11.44
CA LEU A 589 20.98 -22.04 -10.01
C LEU A 589 22.19 -22.93 -9.65
N GLY A 590 22.42 -24.02 -10.40
CA GLY A 590 23.66 -24.80 -10.34
C GLY A 590 24.90 -23.98 -10.74
N VAL A 591 24.79 -23.13 -11.76
CA VAL A 591 25.86 -22.17 -12.14
C VAL A 591 26.11 -21.15 -11.03
N VAL A 592 25.06 -20.65 -10.38
CA VAL A 592 25.19 -19.75 -9.23
C VAL A 592 25.95 -20.43 -8.08
N LEU A 593 25.54 -21.63 -7.66
CA LEU A 593 26.22 -22.36 -6.58
C LEU A 593 27.69 -22.63 -6.91
N PHE A 594 27.98 -23.03 -8.16
CA PHE A 594 29.34 -23.19 -8.66
C PHE A 594 30.16 -21.90 -8.51
N GLU A 595 29.63 -20.74 -8.93
CA GLU A 595 30.35 -19.47 -8.86
C GLU A 595 30.58 -18.98 -7.41
N LEU A 596 29.62 -19.21 -6.52
CA LEU A 596 29.72 -18.84 -5.11
C LEU A 596 30.87 -19.57 -4.42
N LEU A 597 31.00 -20.89 -4.65
CA LEU A 597 32.01 -21.71 -4.01
C LEU A 597 33.39 -21.55 -4.68
N THR A 598 33.47 -21.72 -6.01
CA THR A 598 34.74 -21.70 -6.75
C THR A 598 35.29 -20.29 -6.97
N GLY A 599 34.42 -19.29 -7.07
CA GLY A 599 34.77 -17.93 -7.49
C GLY A 599 34.84 -17.73 -9.02
N THR A 600 34.66 -18.79 -9.82
CA THR A 600 34.75 -18.76 -11.29
C THR A 600 33.45 -19.24 -11.93
N LEU A 601 33.26 -18.98 -13.22
CA LEU A 601 32.08 -19.44 -13.98
C LEU A 601 32.46 -20.70 -14.77
N PRO A 602 31.64 -21.77 -14.75
CA PRO A 602 32.04 -23.10 -15.24
C PRO A 602 32.30 -23.14 -16.76
N PHE A 603 31.54 -22.37 -17.54
CA PHE A 603 31.57 -22.40 -19.01
C PHE A 603 32.12 -21.11 -19.65
N ARG A 604 32.61 -20.15 -18.84
CA ARG A 604 33.09 -18.88 -19.38
C ARG A 604 34.34 -19.09 -20.25
N ARG A 605 34.38 -18.43 -21.40
CA ARG A 605 35.51 -18.38 -22.35
C ARG A 605 35.80 -16.92 -22.71
N ASP A 606 36.77 -16.69 -23.61
CA ASP A 606 37.25 -15.35 -23.97
C ASP A 606 36.22 -14.48 -24.68
N HIS A 607 35.26 -15.11 -25.39
CA HIS A 607 34.17 -14.44 -26.08
C HIS A 607 32.85 -15.20 -25.95
N ASP A 608 31.74 -14.49 -26.22
CA ASP A 608 30.38 -14.96 -25.94
C ASP A 608 30.02 -16.21 -26.76
N ALA A 609 30.38 -16.27 -28.04
CA ALA A 609 30.14 -17.45 -28.89
C ALA A 609 30.87 -18.71 -28.38
N ALA A 610 32.11 -18.59 -27.89
CA ALA A 610 32.82 -19.72 -27.28
C ALA A 610 32.20 -20.12 -25.91
N THR A 611 31.69 -19.14 -25.16
CA THR A 611 30.95 -19.41 -23.90
C THR A 611 29.65 -20.16 -24.19
N LEU A 612 28.88 -19.76 -25.20
CA LEU A 612 27.68 -20.46 -25.66
C LEU A 612 28.01 -21.89 -26.13
N GLN A 613 29.07 -22.06 -26.91
CA GLN A 613 29.55 -23.38 -27.33
C GLN A 613 29.92 -24.27 -26.13
N ALA A 614 30.61 -23.74 -25.12
CA ALA A 614 30.95 -24.46 -23.90
C ALA A 614 29.72 -24.80 -23.04
N ILE A 615 28.72 -23.91 -22.98
CA ILE A 615 27.44 -24.17 -22.33
C ILE A 615 26.73 -25.35 -23.02
N VAL A 616 26.74 -25.43 -24.36
CA VAL A 616 26.08 -26.52 -25.09
C VAL A 616 26.89 -27.84 -25.08
N ARG A 617 28.23 -27.78 -25.19
CA ARG A 617 29.07 -28.96 -25.49
C ARG A 617 30.02 -29.40 -24.39
N ASP A 618 30.66 -28.47 -23.68
CA ASP A 618 31.76 -28.81 -22.75
C ASP A 618 31.20 -29.35 -21.43
N PRO A 619 31.76 -30.43 -20.83
CA PRO A 619 31.37 -30.86 -19.50
C PRO A 619 31.65 -29.77 -18.45
N ALA A 620 30.89 -29.77 -17.36
CA ALA A 620 31.18 -28.90 -16.23
C ALA A 620 32.51 -29.32 -15.57
N PRO A 621 33.41 -28.39 -15.24
CA PRO A 621 34.59 -28.70 -14.42
C PRO A 621 34.16 -29.16 -13.02
N VAL A 622 34.94 -30.05 -12.40
CA VAL A 622 34.63 -30.60 -11.08
C VAL A 622 34.97 -29.57 -9.97
N PRO A 623 34.01 -29.15 -9.12
CA PRO A 623 34.27 -28.12 -8.11
C PRO A 623 35.41 -28.45 -7.15
N SER A 624 35.46 -29.68 -6.61
CA SER A 624 36.50 -30.15 -5.69
C SER A 624 37.92 -30.14 -6.30
N GLN A 625 38.06 -30.23 -7.63
CA GLN A 625 39.36 -30.11 -8.31
C GLN A 625 39.85 -28.65 -8.40
N LEU A 626 38.94 -27.68 -8.44
CA LEU A 626 39.28 -26.25 -8.43
C LEU A 626 39.50 -25.72 -7.01
N LYS A 627 38.77 -26.27 -6.04
CA LYS A 627 38.88 -25.95 -4.62
C LYS A 627 38.75 -27.22 -3.76
N PRO A 628 39.86 -27.81 -3.30
CA PRO A 628 39.86 -29.04 -2.51
C PRO A 628 39.09 -29.01 -1.19
N ASN A 629 38.69 -27.83 -0.71
CA ASN A 629 37.86 -27.67 0.49
C ASN A 629 36.34 -27.78 0.21
N ILE A 630 35.92 -28.00 -1.04
CA ILE A 630 34.53 -28.32 -1.39
C ILE A 630 34.33 -29.84 -1.25
N PRO A 631 33.39 -30.30 -0.40
CA PRO A 631 33.06 -31.72 -0.28
C PRO A 631 32.65 -32.38 -1.62
N GLN A 632 32.86 -33.69 -1.73
CA GLN A 632 32.59 -34.40 -2.99
C GLN A 632 31.09 -34.50 -3.29
N ASP A 633 30.25 -34.72 -2.29
CA ASP A 633 28.79 -34.74 -2.41
C ASP A 633 28.20 -33.37 -2.82
N VAL A 634 28.75 -32.26 -2.30
CA VAL A 634 28.48 -30.90 -2.79
C VAL A 634 28.87 -30.76 -4.27
N SER A 635 30.04 -31.30 -4.64
CA SER A 635 30.52 -31.28 -6.02
C SER A 635 29.60 -32.07 -6.96
N ASP A 636 29.16 -33.26 -6.54
CA ASP A 636 28.28 -34.13 -7.31
C ASP A 636 26.88 -33.52 -7.46
N LEU A 637 26.36 -32.85 -6.44
CA LEU A 637 25.11 -32.07 -6.47
C LEU A 637 25.17 -30.96 -7.54
N ILE A 638 26.24 -30.18 -7.54
CA ILE A 638 26.46 -29.12 -8.55
C ILE A 638 26.55 -29.74 -9.96
N LEU A 639 27.26 -30.85 -10.12
CA LEU A 639 27.38 -31.54 -11.40
C LEU A 639 26.03 -32.12 -11.88
N ARG A 640 25.17 -32.63 -10.99
CA ARG A 640 23.79 -33.06 -11.32
C ARG A 640 22.91 -31.90 -11.79
N ALA A 641 23.01 -30.73 -11.17
CA ALA A 641 22.32 -29.52 -11.63
C ALA A 641 22.84 -29.01 -13.00
N LEU A 642 24.13 -29.23 -13.29
CA LEU A 642 24.78 -28.81 -14.55
C LEU A 642 24.75 -29.86 -15.68
N VAL A 643 23.98 -30.95 -15.53
CA VAL A 643 23.78 -31.92 -16.61
C VAL A 643 23.13 -31.25 -17.83
N LYS A 644 23.74 -31.47 -19.01
CA LYS A 644 23.34 -30.78 -20.24
C LYS A 644 21.95 -31.15 -20.72
N ASP A 645 21.62 -32.43 -20.61
CA ASP A 645 20.34 -33.02 -20.96
C ASP A 645 19.33 -32.79 -19.83
N PRO A 646 18.26 -32.00 -20.03
CA PRO A 646 17.27 -31.73 -18.99
C PRO A 646 16.60 -32.99 -18.42
N ALA A 647 16.48 -34.07 -19.20
CA ALA A 647 15.86 -35.31 -18.73
C ALA A 647 16.71 -36.08 -17.70
N ARG A 648 18.02 -35.78 -17.63
CA ARG A 648 18.98 -36.38 -16.69
C ARG A 648 19.51 -35.40 -15.64
N ARG A 649 19.01 -34.15 -15.65
CA ARG A 649 19.31 -33.11 -14.67
C ARG A 649 18.49 -33.32 -13.41
N THR A 650 18.90 -32.74 -12.28
CA THR A 650 18.06 -32.65 -11.06
C THR A 650 16.65 -32.17 -11.45
N PRO A 651 15.58 -32.90 -11.09
CA PRO A 651 14.31 -32.84 -11.84
C PRO A 651 13.48 -31.59 -11.57
N SER A 652 13.68 -30.92 -10.43
CA SER A 652 12.96 -29.72 -9.98
C SER A 652 13.79 -28.90 -9.00
N ALA A 653 13.38 -27.65 -8.75
CA ALA A 653 13.99 -26.82 -7.71
C ALA A 653 13.77 -27.39 -6.29
N ALA A 654 12.64 -28.07 -6.03
CA ALA A 654 12.40 -28.80 -4.77
C ALA A 654 13.45 -29.89 -4.53
N ALA A 655 13.69 -30.75 -5.53
CA ALA A 655 14.69 -31.81 -5.42
C ALA A 655 16.10 -31.25 -5.19
N LEU A 656 16.47 -30.16 -5.87
CA LEU A 656 17.75 -29.49 -5.63
C LEU A 656 17.86 -28.94 -4.19
N ARG A 657 16.77 -28.37 -3.65
CA ARG A 657 16.72 -27.92 -2.24
C ARG A 657 16.86 -29.09 -1.27
N GLU A 658 16.15 -30.19 -1.49
CA GLU A 658 16.23 -31.40 -0.65
C GLU A 658 17.64 -31.99 -0.65
N GLU A 659 18.30 -32.08 -1.81
CA GLU A 659 19.71 -32.48 -1.91
C GLU A 659 20.63 -31.54 -1.11
N ILE A 660 20.40 -30.23 -1.15
CA ILE A 660 21.20 -29.24 -0.39
C ILE A 660 20.99 -29.41 1.11
N GLU A 661 19.75 -29.50 1.59
CA GLU A 661 19.45 -29.65 3.02
C GLU A 661 20.00 -30.98 3.56
N ALA A 662 19.95 -32.06 2.77
CA ALA A 662 20.55 -33.35 3.11
C ALA A 662 22.09 -33.27 3.25
N VAL A 663 22.77 -32.57 2.33
CA VAL A 663 24.22 -32.33 2.40
C VAL A 663 24.58 -31.42 3.58
N MET A 664 23.79 -30.37 3.85
CA MET A 664 23.97 -29.52 5.03
C MET A 664 23.83 -30.33 6.33
N ALA A 665 22.84 -31.22 6.43
CA ALA A 665 22.66 -32.10 7.57
C ALA A 665 23.82 -33.12 7.72
N HIS A 666 24.28 -33.72 6.63
CA HIS A 666 25.40 -34.67 6.61
C HIS A 666 26.67 -34.06 7.20
N HIS A 667 27.05 -32.87 6.72
CA HIS A 667 28.25 -32.14 7.17
C HIS A 667 28.02 -31.29 8.43
N ARG A 668 26.81 -31.35 9.03
CA ARG A 668 26.41 -30.57 10.22
C ARG A 668 26.59 -29.04 10.04
N LEU A 669 26.34 -28.55 8.83
CA LEU A 669 26.48 -27.16 8.43
C LEU A 669 25.31 -26.33 8.91
N ASN A 670 25.52 -25.58 10.00
CA ASN A 670 24.50 -24.72 10.59
C ASN A 670 24.50 -23.33 9.94
N SER A 671 23.54 -23.06 9.05
CA SER A 671 23.32 -21.73 8.47
C SER A 671 21.83 -21.47 8.28
N SER A 672 21.37 -20.33 8.80
CA SER A 672 20.03 -19.78 8.60
C SER A 672 20.09 -18.47 7.80
N PRO A 673 18.99 -17.97 7.23
CA PRO A 673 18.99 -16.69 6.53
C PRO A 673 19.47 -15.51 7.41
N ALA A 674 19.13 -15.54 8.70
CA ALA A 674 19.64 -14.58 9.69
C ALA A 674 21.16 -14.68 9.91
N ALA A 675 21.73 -15.89 9.90
CA ALA A 675 23.18 -16.10 10.00
C ALA A 675 23.92 -15.59 8.75
N VAL A 676 23.36 -15.80 7.55
CA VAL A 676 23.89 -15.24 6.29
C VAL A 676 23.97 -13.71 6.35
N ALA A 677 22.90 -13.05 6.79
CA ALA A 677 22.91 -11.59 6.92
C ALA A 677 23.84 -11.11 8.05
N GLN A 678 23.97 -11.85 9.17
CA GLN A 678 24.95 -11.54 10.22
C GLN A 678 26.39 -11.59 9.68
N PHE A 679 26.75 -12.66 8.97
CA PHE A 679 28.06 -12.79 8.32
C PHE A 679 28.38 -11.60 7.41
N PHE A 680 27.42 -11.16 6.59
CA PHE A 680 27.62 -9.98 5.73
C PHE A 680 27.70 -8.67 6.51
N ARG A 681 26.94 -8.51 7.60
CA ARG A 681 27.05 -7.33 8.50
C ARG A 681 28.42 -7.25 9.15
N ASP A 682 28.93 -8.35 9.70
CA ASP A 682 30.22 -8.40 10.38
C ASP A 682 31.39 -8.23 9.40
N THR A 683 31.27 -8.79 8.21
CA THR A 683 32.34 -8.77 7.20
C THR A 683 32.36 -7.50 6.36
N LEU A 684 31.20 -6.93 6.03
CA LEU A 684 31.03 -5.84 5.06
C LEU A 684 30.25 -4.63 5.62
N GLY A 685 30.09 -4.51 6.94
CA GLY A 685 29.30 -3.44 7.56
C GLY A 685 29.65 -2.01 7.12
N ASP A 686 30.94 -1.75 6.83
CA ASP A 686 31.45 -0.48 6.26
C ASP A 686 30.88 -0.16 4.86
N ARG A 687 30.52 -1.18 4.08
CA ARG A 687 29.93 -1.08 2.74
C ARG A 687 28.41 -1.15 2.74
N LEU A 688 27.80 -1.62 3.84
CA LEU A 688 26.35 -1.74 3.99
C LEU A 688 25.69 -0.48 4.61
N VAL A 689 26.48 0.54 4.96
CA VAL A 689 26.01 1.79 5.60
C VAL A 689 24.90 2.50 4.81
N GLU A 690 24.91 2.47 3.47
CA GLU A 690 23.86 3.10 2.66
C GLU A 690 22.48 2.43 2.78
N PHE A 691 22.43 1.22 3.36
CA PHE A 691 21.21 0.48 3.67
C PHE A 691 20.84 0.57 5.17
N ALA A 692 21.65 1.20 6.02
CA ALA A 692 21.42 1.33 7.47
C ALA A 692 20.28 2.32 7.82
N PRO A 693 19.68 2.25 9.03
CA PRO A 693 18.42 2.95 9.32
C PRO A 693 18.52 4.49 9.30
N SER A 694 19.70 5.03 9.56
CA SER A 694 19.90 6.44 9.92
C SER A 694 20.10 7.40 8.73
N ALA A 695 20.04 6.91 7.48
CA ALA A 695 20.39 7.68 6.29
C ALA A 695 19.21 8.39 5.59
N ILE A 696 17.98 8.30 6.13
CA ILE A 696 16.75 8.82 5.50
C ILE A 696 16.14 10.00 6.29
N SER A 697 16.97 10.76 6.99
CA SER A 697 16.61 12.09 7.50
C SER A 697 16.96 13.16 6.45
N GLY A 698 16.00 14.03 6.15
CA GLY A 698 16.06 14.93 5.00
C GLY A 698 17.17 15.98 5.03
N THR A 699 17.42 16.57 3.86
CA THR A 699 18.32 17.71 3.64
C THR A 699 17.90 18.92 4.49
N GLY A 700 18.58 19.11 5.62
CA GLY A 700 18.47 20.29 6.48
C GLY A 700 19.86 20.75 6.90
N SER A 701 20.35 21.82 6.28
CA SER A 701 21.67 22.39 6.59
C SER A 701 21.64 23.12 7.94
N HIS A 702 21.95 22.41 9.02
CA HIS A 702 22.29 23.04 10.31
C HIS A 702 23.81 23.10 10.50
N PRO A 703 24.38 24.27 10.82
CA PRO A 703 25.82 24.40 11.00
C PRO A 703 26.28 23.63 12.25
N ARG A 704 27.42 22.95 12.08
CA ARG A 704 28.10 22.13 13.08
C ARG A 704 28.53 23.00 14.28
N PRO A 705 28.16 22.65 15.54
CA PRO A 705 28.69 23.34 16.70
C PRO A 705 30.21 23.13 16.81
N VAL A 706 30.95 24.24 17.00
CA VAL A 706 32.40 24.23 17.23
C VAL A 706 32.64 23.93 18.72
N PRO A 707 33.58 23.05 19.11
CA PRO A 707 33.85 22.78 20.51
C PRO A 707 34.61 23.93 21.17
N SER A 708 33.91 24.76 21.94
CA SER A 708 34.51 25.72 22.87
C SER A 708 34.77 25.03 24.21
N GLY A 709 36.03 24.72 24.51
CA GLY A 709 36.44 24.25 25.82
C GLY A 709 36.84 25.41 26.74
N THR A 710 36.21 25.55 27.91
CA THR A 710 36.76 26.26 29.07
C THR A 710 36.12 25.79 30.39
N GLY A 711 36.94 25.20 31.26
CA GLY A 711 37.05 25.61 32.67
C GLY A 711 35.93 25.32 33.68
N SER A 712 36.26 24.40 34.59
CA SER A 712 36.01 24.48 36.06
C SER A 712 34.60 24.28 36.64
N GLY A 713 34.51 23.36 37.61
CA GLY A 713 33.31 23.12 38.44
C GLY A 713 33.49 21.94 39.40
N ASN A 714 34.41 22.05 40.36
CA ASN A 714 34.78 20.97 41.29
C ASN A 714 34.02 21.04 42.63
N VAL A 715 33.22 20.03 42.97
CA VAL A 715 32.79 19.69 44.36
C VAL A 715 32.61 18.17 44.46
N GLY A 716 33.02 17.54 45.57
CA GLY A 716 33.00 16.08 45.73
C GLY A 716 32.54 15.58 47.10
N GLY A 717 33.04 14.39 47.46
CA GLY A 717 32.63 13.53 48.59
C GLY A 717 32.20 12.17 48.02
N GLY A 718 32.88 11.05 48.22
CA GLY A 718 33.61 10.54 49.40
C GLY A 718 32.82 9.32 49.92
N GLU A 719 33.34 8.19 50.39
CA GLU A 719 34.68 7.59 50.54
C GLU A 719 34.48 6.06 50.32
N MET A 720 35.48 5.20 50.06
CA MET A 720 36.33 4.60 51.10
C MET A 720 37.54 3.85 50.49
N SER A 721 38.71 4.06 51.09
CA SER A 721 40.00 3.39 50.79
C SER A 721 40.04 1.95 51.40
N ALA A 722 41.07 1.08 51.34
CA ALA A 722 42.54 1.19 51.21
C ALA A 722 43.15 -0.26 51.10
N PRO A 723 44.47 -0.56 51.25
CA PRO A 723 45.68 0.03 50.60
C PRO A 723 46.81 -1.00 50.23
N MET A 724 47.95 -0.43 49.75
CA MET A 724 49.37 -0.87 49.82
C MET A 724 50.02 -1.70 48.69
N ASP A 725 51.32 -1.55 48.39
CA ASP A 725 52.24 -0.36 48.27
C ASP A 725 53.59 -0.85 47.67
N GLY A 726 54.43 -0.02 46.98
CA GLY A 726 55.65 -0.60 46.36
C GLY A 726 56.66 0.16 45.46
N ARG A 727 56.96 1.45 45.65
CA ARG A 727 58.30 2.11 45.43
C ARG A 727 59.19 1.89 44.14
N THR A 728 59.24 2.92 43.25
CA THR A 728 60.42 3.81 42.85
C THR A 728 61.84 3.27 42.44
N PRO A 729 62.78 4.06 41.80
CA PRO A 729 62.72 4.97 40.61
C PRO A 729 64.02 5.12 39.72
N SER A 730 63.95 5.93 38.62
CA SER A 730 64.97 6.92 38.10
C SER A 730 66.00 6.65 36.94
N ARG A 731 66.49 7.77 36.33
CA ARG A 731 67.45 8.00 35.19
C ARG A 731 66.88 7.85 33.75
N GLY A 732 67.27 8.54 32.67
CA GLY A 732 68.17 9.71 32.43
C GLY A 732 69.51 9.39 31.73
N SER A 733 70.05 10.11 30.71
CA SER A 733 69.58 11.24 29.85
C SER A 733 70.64 11.55 28.72
N VAL A 734 70.55 12.70 28.00
CA VAL A 734 71.60 13.41 27.16
C VAL A 734 71.60 13.19 25.59
N PRO A 735 71.95 14.20 24.72
CA PRO A 735 71.40 14.31 23.35
C PRO A 735 72.30 14.85 22.17
N VAL A 736 71.66 15.12 20.99
CA VAL A 736 71.89 16.14 19.92
C VAL A 736 73.07 16.05 18.89
N ALA A 737 72.70 15.89 17.58
CA ALA A 737 73.17 16.61 16.35
C ALA A 737 72.51 16.00 15.05
N GLY A 738 72.39 16.64 13.86
CA GLY A 738 72.05 18.05 13.57
C GLY A 738 72.66 18.73 12.30
N SER A 739 72.07 18.68 11.08
CA SER A 739 72.28 19.72 10.00
C SER A 739 71.31 19.75 8.77
N ARG A 740 70.83 20.98 8.50
CA ARG A 740 70.09 21.70 7.41
C ARG A 740 70.56 21.57 5.92
N PRO A 741 70.03 22.35 4.91
CA PRO A 741 68.63 22.78 4.56
C PRO A 741 68.32 22.89 3.00
N GLY A 742 67.10 23.32 2.58
CA GLY A 742 66.85 23.83 1.21
C GLY A 742 65.41 24.33 0.90
N MET A 743 65.26 25.45 0.15
CA MET A 743 64.00 26.08 -0.35
C MET A 743 63.27 25.19 -1.40
N GLY A 744 62.00 25.38 -1.83
CA GLY A 744 60.98 26.41 -1.63
C GLY A 744 60.44 26.94 -2.98
N GLY A 745 59.14 26.78 -3.30
CA GLY A 745 58.57 27.32 -4.56
C GLY A 745 57.24 26.70 -5.04
N SER A 746 56.27 27.56 -5.34
CA SER A 746 54.88 27.30 -5.78
C SER A 746 54.69 26.92 -7.26
N GLY A 747 53.58 26.21 -7.58
CA GLY A 747 52.78 26.49 -8.80
C GLY A 747 52.28 25.31 -9.65
N GLY A 748 51.05 25.45 -10.18
CA GLY A 748 50.65 24.87 -11.49
C GLY A 748 49.80 23.59 -11.52
N LEU A 749 48.61 23.68 -12.14
CA LEU A 749 47.79 22.55 -12.60
C LEU A 749 48.36 21.92 -13.89
N PRO A 750 48.24 20.60 -14.11
CA PRO A 750 48.38 19.99 -15.45
C PRO A 750 47.06 20.03 -16.25
N ARG A 751 47.15 20.32 -17.56
CA ARG A 751 46.06 20.24 -18.54
C ARG A 751 45.94 18.83 -19.15
N PRO A 752 44.80 18.47 -19.77
CA PRO A 752 44.59 17.17 -20.41
C PRO A 752 45.37 17.01 -21.73
N GLY A 753 45.74 15.76 -22.06
CA GLY A 753 46.48 15.40 -23.27
C GLY A 753 45.62 15.30 -24.55
N PRO A 754 46.28 15.23 -25.73
CA PRO A 754 45.60 15.26 -27.04
C PRO A 754 44.95 13.90 -27.44
N PRO A 755 43.95 13.91 -28.35
CA PRO A 755 43.20 12.73 -28.77
C PRO A 755 43.93 11.84 -29.79
N VAL A 756 43.54 10.56 -29.83
CA VAL A 756 44.07 9.50 -30.70
C VAL A 756 43.32 9.45 -32.05
N PRO A 757 43.99 9.25 -33.20
CA PRO A 757 43.34 9.17 -34.52
C PRO A 757 42.59 7.84 -34.78
N PRO A 758 41.59 7.83 -35.67
CA PRO A 758 40.75 6.65 -35.96
C PRO A 758 41.42 5.63 -36.91
N PRO A 759 41.00 4.35 -36.88
CA PRO A 759 41.53 3.29 -37.74
C PRO A 759 40.96 3.33 -39.19
N PRO A 760 41.69 2.77 -40.18
CA PRO A 760 41.27 2.77 -41.58
C PRO A 760 40.15 1.75 -41.90
N PRO A 761 39.34 1.99 -42.95
CA PRO A 761 38.27 1.08 -43.36
C PRO A 761 38.80 -0.23 -43.96
N ARG A 762 38.08 -1.34 -43.76
CA ARG A 762 38.31 -2.62 -44.45
C ARG A 762 37.41 -2.75 -45.69
N PRO A 763 37.80 -3.56 -46.69
CA PRO A 763 37.07 -3.68 -47.96
C PRO A 763 35.75 -4.45 -47.79
N MET A 764 34.79 -4.19 -48.68
CA MET A 764 33.60 -5.02 -48.84
C MET A 764 33.94 -6.35 -49.52
N GLY A 765 33.31 -7.43 -49.06
CA GLY A 765 33.35 -8.78 -49.60
C GLY A 765 32.36 -9.66 -48.87
#